data_AF-A0A3D2P6J4-F1
#
_entry.id   AF-A0A3D2P6J4-F1
#
_cell.length_a   1.000
_cell.length_b   1.000
_cell.length_c   1.000
_cell.angle_alpha   90.00
_cell.angle_beta   90.00
_cell.angle_gamma   90.00
#
_symmetry.space_group_name_H-M   'P 1'
#
loop_
_entity.id
_entity.type
_entity.pdbx_description
1 polymer ?
#
loop_
_entity_poly.entity_id
_entity_poly.type
_entity_poly.pdbx_seq_one_letter_code
_entity_poly.pdbx_strand_id
1 'polypeptide(L)'
;MIYQGVIERYRKYLPVNKNTPVVTLYEGDTPLLPAENLARRLKVKNLKIYLKCEGFNPTGSFKDRGMTVAVSKAREAGAKAVLCASTGNTSASAAAYAAKAGIKCIVLVPSGKVALGKLSQALIYGAKVIALDGNFDQALKLAREICDWYPITLVNSLNPYRIEGQKTASFEIIDVLGFAPDYQFMPVGNAGNITAYWKGYREFADGKFQLTVNRSLRPEFPSTRRLRAEGRARAPFTVRGKLPRMMGFQAEGAAPIVKGHPINKPKTVATAIRIGNPASWEGAVKARDESGGVIDTVSDKEILNAYQLLASQEGLFVEPASAASVAGLIKYVKKGFFTQSPNHLITQSPKDIALKIIADHCRGISFLLADGVNPSNEGRGYVLRRIIRHALRQAKNLTEKELHPFLYQVNGKIIELMSGTYPELKLKKEHILNVTKMEEEKFLETLDTGTKILEELINQLNRQKKKIIPGKEAFRLYDTYGFPLELTREIAQERNLDIDYDGFNQASEESRLVARQSWQGINQNGSYQGGKMTPADVYLPLHKKLGNIVFRGYEFDEITSKIVALLKDGQNILEAKEGEEIEIILSETPFYAEAGGQVGDKGQLQVTRLPEQSGGQAGDRLQVKTMVEIRDTQKPVEGLIAHQGKIIKGNLKVGETILAKVDKERRKAIKRNHTATHLLHRALRQVLGEQAVQSGSLVAPERFRFDFNYPKALTEDELIKIEEIVNNAILEDYSVLTSEITLSQAKEIGAMMLFGEKYGEKVRMVMVTGEGWQAAKDAFSIELCGGTHCRTSGEIGSFKILSETSIAAGVRRIESITGKYVREYIQNLKNILEQIAEKLSSSEEDVINRLEKILQNQENLEKQVLSLRTRLLNIQVEEIICQVKKIKNIKIVSQYLEDLDTKSLADFADRLKEKIKSGIVVLGSIKENKPLFVVSLTGDAVEKGLNAGLIAKEIGNLIAGTGGGRKDFAQGGGKDPGKLESALEKVPEIISKLLTRITQI
;
A
#
# COMPACT_ATOMS: atom_id res chain seq x y z
N MET A 1 -21.72 0.69 -49.81
CA MET A 1 -23.18 0.60 -49.61
C MET A 1 -23.57 1.54 -48.48
N ILE A 2 -24.62 2.32 -48.66
CA ILE A 2 -25.17 3.23 -47.63
C ILE A 2 -25.96 2.37 -46.63
N TYR A 3 -25.73 2.56 -45.32
CA TYR A 3 -26.47 1.87 -44.26
C TYR A 3 -27.97 2.15 -44.37
N GLN A 4 -28.83 1.14 -44.19
CA GLN A 4 -30.28 1.23 -44.45
C GLN A 4 -31.16 1.14 -43.17
N GLY A 5 -30.53 1.17 -41.98
CA GLY A 5 -31.23 1.03 -40.69
C GLY A 5 -31.37 -0.40 -40.19
N VAL A 6 -31.78 -0.56 -38.93
CA VAL A 6 -31.85 -1.89 -38.27
C VAL A 6 -32.84 -2.84 -38.92
N ILE A 7 -33.97 -2.35 -39.44
CA ILE A 7 -34.99 -3.21 -40.07
C ILE A 7 -34.43 -3.87 -41.32
N GLU A 8 -33.78 -3.09 -42.18
CA GLU A 8 -33.20 -3.60 -43.42
C GLU A 8 -32.05 -4.56 -43.13
N ARG A 9 -31.17 -4.21 -42.19
CA ARG A 9 -30.02 -5.05 -41.79
C ARG A 9 -30.43 -6.39 -41.17
N TYR A 10 -31.45 -6.40 -40.32
CA TYR A 10 -31.87 -7.57 -39.56
C TYR A 10 -33.25 -8.10 -39.95
N ARG A 11 -33.73 -7.81 -41.18
CA ARG A 11 -35.12 -8.09 -41.60
C ARG A 11 -35.59 -9.49 -41.28
N LYS A 12 -34.77 -10.50 -41.61
CA LYS A 12 -35.08 -11.93 -41.39
C LYS A 12 -35.28 -12.32 -39.91
N TYR A 13 -34.86 -11.48 -38.99
CA TYR A 13 -34.92 -11.71 -37.54
C TYR A 13 -35.94 -10.82 -36.83
N LEU A 14 -36.65 -9.98 -37.58
CA LEU A 14 -37.63 -9.04 -37.08
C LEU A 14 -39.02 -9.42 -37.60
N PRO A 15 -40.10 -9.07 -36.87
CA PRO A 15 -41.47 -9.43 -37.24
C PRO A 15 -42.04 -8.55 -38.37
N VAL A 16 -41.29 -8.39 -39.45
CA VAL A 16 -41.63 -7.58 -40.64
C VAL A 16 -41.72 -8.51 -41.85
N ASN A 17 -42.68 -8.24 -42.74
CA ASN A 17 -42.86 -8.97 -43.99
C ASN A 17 -42.42 -8.10 -45.18
N LYS A 18 -42.55 -8.62 -46.41
CA LYS A 18 -42.19 -7.88 -47.64
C LYS A 18 -43.02 -6.60 -47.84
N ASN A 19 -44.22 -6.54 -47.27
CA ASN A 19 -45.17 -5.44 -47.43
C ASN A 19 -45.14 -4.46 -46.25
N THR A 20 -44.36 -4.72 -45.20
CA THR A 20 -44.23 -3.80 -44.06
C THR A 20 -43.68 -2.46 -44.57
N PRO A 21 -44.39 -1.35 -44.38
CA PRO A 21 -43.89 -0.02 -44.73
C PRO A 21 -42.80 0.39 -43.73
N VAL A 22 -41.54 0.23 -44.14
CA VAL A 22 -40.39 0.50 -43.27
C VAL A 22 -40.25 2.01 -43.03
N VAL A 23 -40.37 2.40 -41.76
CA VAL A 23 -40.14 3.75 -41.27
C VAL A 23 -38.78 3.79 -40.60
N THR A 24 -37.77 4.23 -41.35
CA THR A 24 -36.38 4.29 -40.88
C THR A 24 -35.88 5.73 -40.85
N LEU A 25 -35.06 6.03 -39.85
CA LEU A 25 -34.22 7.23 -39.80
C LEU A 25 -32.72 6.84 -39.88
N TYR A 26 -32.45 5.63 -40.38
CA TYR A 26 -31.13 5.00 -40.40
C TYR A 26 -30.56 4.76 -38.99
N GLU A 27 -31.44 4.45 -38.03
CA GLU A 27 -31.04 4.05 -36.68
C GLU A 27 -30.28 2.74 -36.65
N GLY A 28 -29.46 2.56 -35.62
CA GLY A 28 -28.50 1.48 -35.51
C GLY A 28 -27.13 1.86 -36.05
N ASP A 29 -26.29 0.85 -36.29
CA ASP A 29 -24.88 0.98 -36.65
C ASP A 29 -24.07 1.87 -35.68
N THR A 30 -24.50 1.89 -34.42
CA THR A 30 -23.87 2.74 -33.41
C THR A 30 -22.52 2.17 -32.99
N PRO A 31 -21.52 3.01 -32.65
CA PRO A 31 -20.19 2.52 -32.31
C PRO A 31 -20.17 1.58 -31.08
N LEU A 32 -19.35 0.54 -31.15
CA LEU A 32 -18.92 -0.26 -30.00
C LEU A 32 -17.45 0.09 -29.70
N LEU A 33 -17.24 1.02 -28.77
CA LEU A 33 -15.92 1.61 -28.52
C LEU A 33 -15.14 0.82 -27.46
N PRO A 34 -13.86 0.47 -27.68
CA PRO A 34 -13.02 -0.04 -26.60
C PRO A 34 -12.72 1.07 -25.58
N ALA A 35 -12.90 0.78 -24.29
CA ALA A 35 -12.69 1.74 -23.20
C ALA A 35 -11.38 1.42 -22.44
N GLU A 36 -10.25 1.67 -23.10
CA GLU A 36 -8.92 1.33 -22.60
C GLU A 36 -8.49 2.19 -21.41
N ASN A 37 -8.86 3.47 -21.40
CA ASN A 37 -8.50 4.39 -20.33
C ASN A 37 -9.28 4.07 -19.05
N LEU A 38 -10.55 3.70 -19.19
CA LEU A 38 -11.40 3.20 -18.13
C LEU A 38 -10.85 1.89 -17.56
N ALA A 39 -10.47 0.94 -18.42
CA ALA A 39 -9.85 -0.32 -17.98
C ALA A 39 -8.54 -0.06 -17.21
N ARG A 40 -7.69 0.84 -17.71
CA ARG A 40 -6.43 1.25 -17.07
C ARG A 40 -6.68 1.93 -15.72
N ARG A 41 -7.65 2.84 -15.66
CA ARG A 41 -8.03 3.58 -14.45
C ARG A 41 -8.58 2.67 -13.35
N LEU A 42 -9.36 1.66 -13.75
CA LEU A 42 -9.90 0.64 -12.87
C LEU A 42 -8.89 -0.46 -12.52
N LYS A 43 -7.69 -0.41 -13.12
CA LYS A 43 -6.60 -1.38 -12.90
C LYS A 43 -7.00 -2.83 -13.20
N VAL A 44 -7.90 -3.04 -14.16
CA VAL A 44 -8.39 -4.37 -14.56
C VAL A 44 -7.66 -4.85 -15.83
N LYS A 45 -6.56 -5.60 -15.65
CA LYS A 45 -5.74 -6.08 -16.79
C LYS A 45 -6.38 -7.22 -17.59
N ASN A 46 -7.31 -7.97 -16.97
CA ASN A 46 -7.92 -9.16 -17.56
C ASN A 46 -9.31 -8.91 -18.17
N LEU A 47 -9.83 -7.68 -18.07
CA LEU A 47 -11.14 -7.32 -18.63
C LEU A 47 -10.97 -6.43 -19.86
N LYS A 48 -11.60 -6.82 -20.95
CA LYS A 48 -11.78 -5.96 -22.12
C LYS A 48 -13.13 -5.27 -22.01
N ILE A 49 -13.12 -3.95 -21.82
CA ILE A 49 -14.33 -3.15 -21.65
C ILE A 49 -14.70 -2.52 -23.00
N TYR A 50 -15.95 -2.68 -23.41
CA TYR A 50 -16.52 -2.02 -24.58
C TYR A 50 -17.76 -1.22 -24.22
N LEU A 51 -17.91 -0.03 -24.80
CA LEU A 51 -19.03 0.88 -24.61
C LEU A 51 -19.89 0.93 -25.87
N LYS A 52 -21.13 0.44 -25.79
CA LYS A 52 -22.11 0.51 -26.89
C LYS A 52 -22.78 1.89 -26.87
N CYS A 53 -22.44 2.74 -27.83
CA CYS A 53 -22.78 4.16 -27.82
C CYS A 53 -24.13 4.46 -28.49
N GLU A 54 -25.22 4.13 -27.81
CA GLU A 54 -26.58 4.33 -28.32
C GLU A 54 -27.05 5.79 -28.44
N GLY A 55 -26.23 6.74 -27.99
CA GLY A 55 -26.46 8.18 -28.16
C GLY A 55 -26.29 8.68 -29.59
N PHE A 56 -25.73 7.86 -30.50
CA PHE A 56 -25.55 8.19 -31.91
C PHE A 56 -26.77 7.88 -32.79
N ASN A 57 -27.84 7.32 -32.20
CA ASN A 57 -29.09 7.15 -32.94
C ASN A 57 -29.74 8.52 -33.23
N PRO A 58 -30.65 8.62 -34.23
CA PRO A 58 -31.20 9.89 -34.71
C PRO A 58 -31.81 10.83 -33.66
N THR A 59 -32.47 10.29 -32.62
CA THR A 59 -33.01 11.10 -31.51
C THR A 59 -32.08 11.20 -30.31
N GLY A 60 -30.89 10.62 -30.40
CA GLY A 60 -29.90 10.59 -29.32
C GLY A 60 -30.12 9.43 -28.34
N SER A 61 -30.87 8.37 -28.70
CA SER A 61 -31.15 7.30 -27.76
C SER A 61 -31.44 5.93 -28.38
N PHE A 62 -31.21 4.86 -27.61
CA PHE A 62 -31.54 3.47 -28.01
C PHE A 62 -33.03 3.21 -28.30
N LYS A 63 -33.91 4.17 -28.00
CA LYS A 63 -35.36 3.99 -28.15
C LYS A 63 -35.73 3.91 -29.63
N ASP A 64 -34.92 4.52 -30.50
CA ASP A 64 -35.06 4.55 -31.95
C ASP A 64 -35.10 3.14 -32.56
N ARG A 65 -34.22 2.25 -32.09
CA ARG A 65 -34.17 0.84 -32.53
C ARG A 65 -35.49 0.10 -32.34
N GLY A 66 -36.20 0.39 -31.26
CA GLY A 66 -37.52 -0.20 -31.01
C GLY A 66 -38.62 0.55 -31.74
N MET A 67 -38.50 1.87 -31.83
CA MET A 67 -39.53 2.74 -32.38
C MET A 67 -39.72 2.56 -33.89
N THR A 68 -38.62 2.39 -34.62
CA THR A 68 -38.63 2.03 -36.05
C THR A 68 -39.53 0.81 -36.33
N VAL A 69 -39.38 -0.27 -35.56
CA VAL A 69 -40.18 -1.50 -35.71
C VAL A 69 -41.62 -1.26 -35.27
N ALA A 70 -41.82 -0.63 -34.11
CA ALA A 70 -43.17 -0.38 -33.58
C ALA A 70 -44.00 0.51 -34.51
N VAL A 71 -43.41 1.58 -35.08
CA VAL A 71 -44.11 2.50 -35.99
C VAL A 71 -44.30 1.89 -37.37
N SER A 72 -43.32 1.13 -37.88
CA SER A 72 -43.50 0.39 -39.14
C SER A 72 -44.66 -0.62 -39.04
N LYS A 73 -44.78 -1.32 -37.91
CA LYS A 73 -45.89 -2.23 -37.64
C LYS A 73 -47.22 -1.50 -37.38
N ALA A 74 -47.20 -0.34 -36.74
CA ALA A 74 -48.39 0.49 -36.60
C ALA A 74 -48.91 0.95 -37.98
N ARG A 75 -48.01 1.34 -38.89
CA ARG A 75 -48.34 1.69 -40.28
C ARG A 75 -48.87 0.50 -41.07
N GLU A 76 -48.26 -0.68 -40.90
CA GLU A 76 -48.77 -1.92 -41.47
C GLU A 76 -50.20 -2.24 -41.00
N ALA A 77 -50.49 -1.98 -39.72
CA ALA A 77 -51.82 -2.15 -39.14
C ALA A 77 -52.81 -1.01 -39.49
N GLY A 78 -52.41 -0.05 -40.33
CA GLY A 78 -53.28 1.06 -40.75
C GLY A 78 -53.47 2.17 -39.71
N ALA A 79 -52.67 2.21 -38.65
CA ALA A 79 -52.78 3.21 -37.59
C ALA A 79 -52.62 4.64 -38.15
N LYS A 80 -53.49 5.55 -37.70
CA LYS A 80 -53.47 6.98 -38.07
C LYS A 80 -52.71 7.83 -37.06
N ALA A 81 -52.48 7.29 -35.87
CA ALA A 81 -51.66 7.91 -34.85
C ALA A 81 -50.92 6.85 -34.01
N VAL A 82 -49.85 7.28 -33.36
CA VAL A 82 -49.19 6.53 -32.30
C VAL A 82 -49.28 7.31 -31.00
N LEU A 83 -49.38 6.58 -29.89
CA LEU A 83 -49.52 7.15 -28.57
C LEU A 83 -48.44 6.62 -27.63
N CYS A 84 -47.87 7.50 -26.82
CA CYS A 84 -46.99 7.10 -25.72
C CYS A 84 -47.23 7.93 -24.46
N ALA A 85 -47.00 7.31 -23.30
CA ALA A 85 -46.97 7.97 -22.01
C ALA A 85 -45.50 8.11 -21.58
N SER A 86 -44.89 9.27 -21.83
CA SER A 86 -43.51 9.56 -21.44
C SER A 86 -43.20 11.05 -21.63
N THR A 87 -42.30 11.59 -20.81
CA THR A 87 -41.84 12.98 -20.92
C THR A 87 -40.37 13.09 -21.36
N GLY A 88 -39.75 11.97 -21.78
CA GLY A 88 -38.33 11.91 -22.15
C GLY A 88 -38.09 11.17 -23.47
N ASN A 89 -36.96 10.46 -23.59
CA ASN A 89 -36.47 9.91 -24.88
C ASN A 89 -37.48 9.03 -25.63
N THR A 90 -38.43 8.38 -24.93
CA THR A 90 -39.49 7.61 -25.61
C THR A 90 -40.44 8.53 -26.39
N SER A 91 -40.82 9.67 -25.83
CA SER A 91 -41.69 10.65 -26.51
C SER A 91 -41.00 11.31 -27.70
N ALA A 92 -39.72 11.64 -27.57
CA ALA A 92 -38.91 12.17 -28.65
C ALA A 92 -38.79 11.18 -29.82
N SER A 93 -38.44 9.92 -29.51
CA SER A 93 -38.36 8.84 -30.50
C SER A 93 -39.72 8.59 -31.16
N ALA A 94 -40.80 8.45 -30.37
CA ALA A 94 -42.15 8.25 -30.92
C ALA A 94 -42.57 9.39 -31.87
N ALA A 95 -42.28 10.63 -31.50
CA ALA A 95 -42.58 11.81 -32.31
C ALA A 95 -41.79 11.83 -33.62
N ALA A 96 -40.48 11.57 -33.57
CA ALA A 96 -39.61 11.58 -34.75
C ALA A 96 -40.04 10.53 -35.79
N TYR A 97 -40.30 9.30 -35.35
CA TYR A 97 -40.71 8.22 -36.24
C TYR A 97 -42.14 8.40 -36.75
N ALA A 98 -43.05 8.93 -35.92
CA ALA A 98 -44.40 9.27 -36.36
C ALA A 98 -44.39 10.36 -37.44
N ALA A 99 -43.57 11.39 -37.26
CA ALA A 99 -43.38 12.46 -38.24
C ALA A 99 -42.82 11.90 -39.56
N LYS A 100 -41.79 11.05 -39.50
CA LYS A 100 -41.25 10.35 -40.68
C LYS A 100 -42.28 9.45 -41.37
N ALA A 101 -43.14 8.82 -40.59
CA ALA A 101 -44.23 7.98 -41.09
C ALA A 101 -45.44 8.77 -41.60
N GLY A 102 -45.51 10.09 -41.40
CA GLY A 102 -46.67 10.90 -41.77
C GLY A 102 -47.94 10.56 -40.97
N ILE A 103 -47.79 10.14 -39.70
CA ILE A 103 -48.92 9.87 -38.79
C ILE A 103 -48.81 10.74 -37.54
N LYS A 104 -49.93 10.94 -36.83
CA LYS A 104 -49.94 11.81 -35.64
C LYS A 104 -49.21 11.13 -34.46
N CYS A 105 -48.46 11.89 -33.67
CA CYS A 105 -47.94 11.42 -32.39
C CYS A 105 -48.70 12.09 -31.25
N ILE A 106 -49.20 11.29 -30.29
CA ILE A 106 -49.86 11.76 -29.09
C ILE A 106 -48.98 11.38 -27.89
N VAL A 107 -48.65 12.39 -27.08
CA VAL A 107 -47.83 12.21 -25.87
C VAL A 107 -48.68 12.55 -24.66
N LEU A 108 -48.99 11.55 -23.84
CA LEU A 108 -49.74 11.74 -22.60
C LEU A 108 -48.79 12.03 -21.45
N VAL A 109 -49.06 13.12 -20.73
CA VAL A 109 -48.26 13.58 -19.59
C VAL A 109 -49.16 14.01 -18.44
N PRO A 110 -48.74 13.84 -17.17
CA PRO A 110 -49.50 14.35 -16.03
C PRO A 110 -49.39 15.87 -15.92
N SER A 111 -50.50 16.54 -15.57
CA SER A 111 -50.60 17.99 -15.39
C SER A 111 -49.60 18.54 -14.34
N GLY A 112 -49.02 19.71 -14.61
CA GLY A 112 -48.19 20.48 -13.67
C GLY A 112 -46.81 19.92 -13.28
N LYS A 113 -46.34 18.81 -13.88
CA LYS A 113 -45.12 18.08 -13.41
C LYS A 113 -44.00 17.90 -14.44
N VAL A 114 -44.03 18.60 -15.57
CA VAL A 114 -43.08 18.35 -16.68
C VAL A 114 -42.32 19.61 -17.09
N ALA A 115 -40.99 19.55 -17.00
CA ALA A 115 -40.13 20.59 -17.52
C ALA A 115 -40.18 20.62 -19.06
N LEU A 116 -40.48 21.79 -19.64
CA LEU A 116 -40.56 22.04 -21.09
C LEU A 116 -39.32 21.53 -21.83
N GLY A 117 -38.12 21.69 -21.26
CA GLY A 117 -36.87 21.22 -21.85
C GLY A 117 -36.86 19.73 -22.20
N LYS A 118 -37.58 18.87 -21.44
CA LYS A 118 -37.63 17.42 -21.73
C LYS A 118 -38.61 17.04 -22.85
N LEU A 119 -39.64 17.86 -23.06
CA LEU A 119 -40.63 17.66 -24.12
C LEU A 119 -40.29 18.41 -25.40
N SER A 120 -39.33 19.32 -25.36
CA SER A 120 -38.90 20.16 -26.48
C SER A 120 -38.76 19.38 -27.79
N GLN A 121 -38.00 18.28 -27.77
CA GLN A 121 -37.75 17.46 -28.96
C GLN A 121 -39.05 16.83 -29.50
N ALA A 122 -39.94 16.33 -28.63
CA ALA A 122 -41.22 15.75 -29.06
C ALA A 122 -42.15 16.81 -29.68
N LEU A 123 -42.22 18.00 -29.08
CA LEU A 123 -43.01 19.13 -29.57
C LEU A 123 -42.51 19.64 -30.92
N ILE A 124 -41.19 19.77 -31.10
CA ILE A 124 -40.56 20.20 -32.35
C ILE A 124 -40.84 19.21 -33.48
N TYR A 125 -40.87 17.91 -33.18
CA TYR A 125 -41.30 16.88 -34.14
C TYR A 125 -42.82 16.87 -34.39
N GLY A 126 -43.59 17.78 -33.79
CA GLY A 126 -45.03 17.94 -34.03
C GLY A 126 -45.92 17.02 -33.19
N ALA A 127 -45.42 16.47 -32.08
CA ALA A 127 -46.26 15.66 -31.20
C ALA A 127 -47.31 16.52 -30.48
N LYS A 128 -48.55 16.02 -30.44
CA LYS A 128 -49.62 16.60 -29.63
C LYS A 128 -49.48 16.11 -28.20
N VAL A 129 -48.98 16.99 -27.33
CA VAL A 129 -48.87 16.72 -25.90
C VAL A 129 -50.22 16.99 -25.23
N ILE A 130 -50.77 15.99 -24.55
CA ILE A 130 -52.02 16.10 -23.78
C ILE A 130 -51.66 15.96 -22.31
N ALA A 131 -51.90 17.03 -21.55
CA ALA A 131 -51.79 17.01 -20.10
C ALA A 131 -53.07 16.41 -19.51
N LEU A 132 -52.92 15.41 -18.63
CA LEU A 132 -54.02 14.77 -17.92
C LEU A 132 -53.98 15.14 -16.44
N ASP A 133 -55.12 15.50 -15.87
CA ASP A 133 -55.29 15.58 -14.42
C ASP A 133 -55.36 14.16 -13.84
N GLY A 134 -54.19 13.61 -13.51
CA GLY A 134 -54.05 12.24 -13.02
C GLY A 134 -52.60 11.78 -12.87
N ASN A 135 -52.40 10.54 -12.42
CA ASN A 135 -51.09 9.89 -12.32
C ASN A 135 -50.74 9.08 -13.60
N PHE A 136 -49.50 8.58 -13.69
CA PHE A 136 -49.01 7.88 -14.89
C PHE A 136 -49.83 6.63 -15.24
N ASP A 137 -50.30 5.89 -14.23
CA ASP A 137 -51.06 4.66 -14.44
C ASP A 137 -52.47 4.96 -14.97
N GLN A 138 -53.10 6.05 -14.51
CA GLN A 138 -54.36 6.56 -15.07
C GLN A 138 -54.19 7.00 -16.53
N ALA A 139 -53.10 7.70 -16.85
CA ALA A 139 -52.77 8.06 -18.23
C ALA A 139 -52.57 6.83 -19.12
N LEU A 140 -51.95 5.77 -18.60
CA LEU A 140 -51.72 4.53 -19.33
C LEU A 140 -53.00 3.70 -19.49
N LYS A 141 -53.91 3.71 -18.51
CA LYS A 141 -55.22 3.07 -18.62
C LYS A 141 -56.06 3.76 -19.70
N LEU A 142 -56.16 5.08 -19.65
CA LEU A 142 -56.86 5.88 -20.65
C LEU A 142 -56.25 5.72 -22.06
N ALA A 143 -54.91 5.65 -22.14
CA ALA A 143 -54.21 5.36 -23.39
C ALA A 143 -54.64 4.03 -24.03
N ARG A 144 -54.82 2.98 -23.23
CA ARG A 144 -55.26 1.66 -23.70
C ARG A 144 -56.71 1.71 -24.18
N GLU A 145 -57.60 2.29 -23.38
CA GLU A 145 -59.01 2.48 -23.74
C GLU A 145 -59.16 3.26 -25.05
N ILE A 146 -58.36 4.33 -25.25
CA ILE A 146 -58.36 5.10 -26.50
C ILE A 146 -57.88 4.25 -27.70
N CYS A 147 -56.86 3.40 -27.52
CA CYS A 147 -56.34 2.54 -28.57
C CYS A 147 -57.31 1.42 -28.97
N ASP A 148 -58.20 1.01 -28.06
CA ASP A 148 -59.21 -0.01 -28.34
C ASP A 148 -60.36 0.57 -29.22
N TRP A 149 -60.59 1.88 -29.16
CA TRP A 149 -61.73 2.55 -29.82
C TRP A 149 -61.34 3.34 -31.08
N TYR A 150 -60.08 3.73 -31.19
CA TYR A 150 -59.56 4.53 -32.31
C TYR A 150 -58.35 3.84 -32.96
N PRO A 151 -58.05 4.10 -34.25
CA PRO A 151 -56.90 3.53 -34.96
C PRO A 151 -55.57 4.16 -34.50
N ILE A 152 -55.27 3.99 -33.21
CA ILE A 152 -54.13 4.55 -32.49
C ILE A 152 -53.33 3.39 -31.90
N THR A 153 -52.04 3.34 -32.17
CA THR A 153 -51.17 2.28 -31.63
C THR A 153 -50.36 2.77 -30.45
N LEU A 154 -50.41 2.05 -29.33
CA LEU A 154 -49.59 2.30 -28.15
C LEU A 154 -48.14 1.83 -28.39
N VAL A 155 -47.18 2.76 -28.38
CA VAL A 155 -45.74 2.49 -28.65
C VAL A 155 -44.85 2.63 -27.41
N ASN A 156 -45.39 2.28 -26.24
CA ASN A 156 -44.68 2.36 -24.97
C ASN A 156 -43.71 1.18 -24.73
N SER A 157 -43.16 1.03 -23.52
CA SER A 157 -42.15 0.00 -23.19
C SER A 157 -42.67 -1.44 -23.21
N LEU A 158 -43.99 -1.64 -23.24
CA LEU A 158 -44.63 -2.96 -23.27
C LEU A 158 -44.96 -3.41 -24.70
N ASN A 159 -44.77 -2.55 -25.69
CA ASN A 159 -45.04 -2.91 -27.08
C ASN A 159 -44.08 -4.03 -27.53
N PRO A 160 -44.58 -5.19 -27.98
CA PRO A 160 -43.75 -6.33 -28.34
C PRO A 160 -42.80 -6.02 -29.50
N TYR A 161 -43.24 -5.24 -30.49
CA TYR A 161 -42.42 -4.82 -31.62
C TYR A 161 -41.27 -3.91 -31.20
N ARG A 162 -41.46 -3.12 -30.13
CA ARG A 162 -40.38 -2.30 -29.58
C ARG A 162 -39.27 -3.14 -28.98
N ILE A 163 -39.62 -4.23 -28.28
CA ILE A 163 -38.65 -5.20 -27.73
C ILE A 163 -37.90 -5.90 -28.87
N GLU A 164 -38.60 -6.26 -29.95
CA GLU A 164 -37.99 -6.86 -31.14
C GLU A 164 -36.96 -5.94 -31.79
N GLY A 165 -37.27 -4.65 -31.92
CA GLY A 165 -36.30 -3.69 -32.43
C GLY A 165 -35.12 -3.47 -31.48
N GLN A 166 -35.34 -3.38 -30.18
CA GLN A 166 -34.28 -3.17 -29.19
C GLN A 166 -33.29 -4.33 -29.09
N LYS A 167 -33.72 -5.58 -29.35
CA LYS A 167 -32.83 -6.75 -29.33
C LYS A 167 -31.72 -6.66 -30.38
N THR A 168 -31.92 -5.90 -31.46
CA THR A 168 -30.93 -5.72 -32.54
C THR A 168 -29.62 -5.13 -32.05
N ALA A 169 -29.62 -4.41 -30.92
CA ALA A 169 -28.39 -3.93 -30.32
C ALA A 169 -27.45 -5.07 -29.89
N SER A 170 -27.98 -6.19 -29.40
CA SER A 170 -27.15 -7.39 -29.13
C SER A 170 -26.65 -8.05 -30.42
N PHE A 171 -27.44 -8.02 -31.50
CA PHE A 171 -26.99 -8.50 -32.81
C PHE A 171 -25.81 -7.68 -33.34
N GLU A 172 -25.86 -6.36 -33.20
CA GLU A 172 -24.72 -5.51 -33.58
C GLU A 172 -23.49 -5.77 -32.72
N ILE A 173 -23.64 -5.98 -31.40
CA ILE A 173 -22.51 -6.36 -30.54
C ILE A 173 -21.89 -7.68 -31.03
N ILE A 174 -22.73 -8.68 -31.34
CA ILE A 174 -22.28 -9.98 -31.85
C ILE A 174 -21.64 -9.84 -33.23
N ASP A 175 -22.19 -9.04 -34.14
CA ASP A 175 -21.62 -8.80 -35.47
C ASP A 175 -20.22 -8.17 -35.37
N VAL A 176 -20.02 -7.24 -34.44
CA VAL A 176 -18.72 -6.56 -34.23
C VAL A 176 -17.72 -7.49 -33.54
N LEU A 177 -18.09 -8.17 -32.46
CA LEU A 177 -17.18 -9.02 -31.69
C LEU A 177 -16.96 -10.41 -32.34
N GLY A 178 -17.95 -10.90 -33.08
CA GLY A 178 -18.03 -12.27 -33.59
C GLY A 178 -18.54 -13.30 -32.58
N PHE A 179 -18.83 -12.89 -31.35
CA PHE A 179 -19.34 -13.72 -30.25
C PHE A 179 -20.13 -12.86 -29.26
N ALA A 180 -20.92 -13.50 -28.38
CA ALA A 180 -21.59 -12.80 -27.28
C ALA A 180 -20.59 -12.54 -26.13
N PRO A 181 -20.63 -11.37 -25.47
CA PRO A 181 -19.70 -11.04 -24.39
C PRO A 181 -19.91 -11.93 -23.15
N ASP A 182 -18.94 -11.97 -22.24
CA ASP A 182 -19.11 -12.69 -20.97
C ASP A 182 -20.10 -12.01 -20.03
N TYR A 183 -20.15 -10.67 -20.07
CA TYR A 183 -21.02 -9.83 -19.23
C TYR A 183 -21.63 -8.70 -20.05
N GLN A 184 -22.90 -8.39 -19.79
CA GLN A 184 -23.60 -7.25 -20.37
C GLN A 184 -24.06 -6.30 -19.25
N PHE A 185 -23.41 -5.14 -19.12
CA PHE A 185 -23.74 -4.11 -18.13
C PHE A 185 -24.74 -3.09 -18.69
N MET A 186 -25.86 -2.85 -18.00
CA MET A 186 -26.94 -1.98 -18.49
C MET A 186 -27.69 -1.23 -17.38
N PRO A 187 -28.14 0.00 -17.63
CA PRO A 187 -29.03 0.70 -16.70
C PRO A 187 -30.44 0.11 -16.75
N VAL A 188 -31.11 0.03 -15.59
CA VAL A 188 -32.44 -0.56 -15.44
C VAL A 188 -33.42 0.47 -14.84
N GLY A 189 -34.34 0.95 -15.68
CA GLY A 189 -35.50 1.74 -15.28
C GLY A 189 -36.78 0.93 -15.43
N ASN A 190 -37.51 1.13 -16.54
CA ASN A 190 -38.67 0.31 -16.93
C ASN A 190 -38.32 -1.14 -17.32
N ALA A 191 -37.04 -1.47 -17.35
CA ALA A 191 -36.49 -2.81 -17.54
C ALA A 191 -36.76 -3.51 -18.89
N GLY A 192 -37.45 -2.88 -19.85
CA GLY A 192 -37.64 -3.46 -21.19
C GLY A 192 -36.34 -3.70 -21.97
N ASN A 193 -35.32 -2.86 -21.76
CA ASN A 193 -34.07 -2.95 -22.53
C ASN A 193 -33.23 -4.19 -22.16
N ILE A 194 -33.13 -4.53 -20.87
CA ILE A 194 -32.40 -5.74 -20.44
C ILE A 194 -33.11 -7.01 -20.93
N THR A 195 -34.45 -7.01 -20.95
CA THR A 195 -35.27 -8.08 -21.54
C THR A 195 -35.01 -8.22 -23.04
N ALA A 196 -34.96 -7.10 -23.78
CA ALA A 196 -34.71 -7.11 -25.23
C ALA A 196 -33.31 -7.64 -25.57
N TYR A 197 -32.26 -7.17 -24.87
CA TYR A 197 -30.90 -7.64 -25.12
C TYR A 197 -30.75 -9.14 -24.79
N TRP A 198 -31.34 -9.59 -23.68
CA TRP A 198 -31.33 -11.01 -23.33
C TRP A 198 -31.98 -11.88 -24.40
N LYS A 199 -33.12 -11.43 -24.94
CA LYS A 199 -33.79 -12.11 -26.06
C LYS A 199 -32.90 -12.23 -27.28
N GLY A 200 -32.18 -11.19 -27.67
CA GLY A 200 -31.29 -11.25 -28.83
C GLY A 200 -30.07 -12.17 -28.61
N TYR A 201 -29.48 -12.16 -27.40
CA TYR A 201 -28.43 -13.13 -27.04
C TYR A 201 -28.94 -14.58 -27.05
N ARG A 202 -30.15 -14.84 -26.55
CA ARG A 202 -30.82 -16.13 -26.62
C ARG A 202 -31.05 -16.59 -28.07
N GLU A 203 -31.53 -15.71 -28.94
CA GLU A 203 -31.72 -16.03 -30.36
C GLU A 203 -30.40 -16.38 -31.05
N PHE A 204 -29.28 -15.76 -30.67
CA PHE A 204 -27.97 -16.17 -31.15
C PHE A 204 -27.54 -17.54 -30.62
N ALA A 205 -27.69 -17.79 -29.31
CA ALA A 205 -27.34 -19.08 -28.70
C ALA A 205 -28.20 -20.24 -29.24
N ASP A 206 -29.48 -19.98 -29.51
CA ASP A 206 -30.43 -20.94 -30.09
C ASP A 206 -30.25 -21.11 -31.62
N GLY A 207 -29.27 -20.43 -32.23
CA GLY A 207 -28.99 -20.50 -33.68
C GLY A 207 -30.01 -19.79 -34.56
N LYS A 208 -30.97 -19.08 -33.96
CA LYS A 208 -32.00 -18.27 -34.66
C LYS A 208 -31.43 -17.00 -35.26
N PHE A 209 -30.31 -16.49 -34.74
CA PHE A 209 -29.52 -15.40 -35.33
C PHE A 209 -28.16 -15.93 -35.80
N GLN A 210 -27.73 -15.47 -36.98
CA GLN A 210 -26.40 -15.76 -37.55
C GLN A 210 -25.74 -14.45 -37.95
N LEU A 211 -24.41 -14.39 -37.82
CA LEU A 211 -23.60 -13.21 -38.15
C LEU A 211 -23.96 -12.66 -39.54
N THR A 212 -24.23 -11.35 -39.60
CA THR A 212 -24.67 -10.68 -40.83
C THR A 212 -23.55 -9.99 -41.59
N VAL A 213 -22.39 -9.76 -40.94
CA VAL A 213 -21.24 -9.07 -41.54
C VAL A 213 -20.13 -10.06 -41.91
N ASN A 214 -19.65 -9.99 -43.15
CA ASN A 214 -18.58 -10.85 -43.68
C ASN A 214 -17.22 -10.56 -42.99
N ARG A 215 -16.40 -11.59 -42.75
CA ARG A 215 -15.13 -11.52 -41.99
C ARG A 215 -14.16 -10.46 -42.51
N SER A 216 -14.18 -10.17 -43.80
CA SER A 216 -13.27 -9.27 -44.53
C SER A 216 -13.55 -7.77 -44.35
N LEU A 217 -14.73 -7.39 -43.83
CA LEU A 217 -15.14 -5.99 -43.64
C LEU A 217 -15.06 -5.54 -42.16
N ARG A 218 -14.43 -6.35 -41.30
CA ARG A 218 -14.23 -5.99 -39.88
C ARG A 218 -13.12 -4.95 -39.78
N PRO A 219 -13.31 -3.86 -39.00
CA PRO A 219 -12.21 -2.95 -38.69
C PRO A 219 -11.06 -3.74 -38.05
N GLU A 220 -9.84 -3.57 -38.55
CA GLU A 220 -8.66 -4.22 -37.96
C GLU A 220 -8.38 -3.62 -36.58
N PHE A 221 -8.76 -4.35 -35.52
CA PHE A 221 -8.37 -4.00 -34.16
C PHE A 221 -6.97 -4.56 -33.84
N PRO A 222 -6.10 -3.81 -33.12
CA PRO A 222 -4.71 -4.20 -32.84
C PRO A 222 -4.54 -5.59 -32.18
N SER A 223 -5.58 -6.09 -31.52
CA SER A 223 -5.57 -7.37 -30.82
C SER A 223 -5.71 -8.62 -31.71
N THR A 224 -5.98 -8.48 -33.02
CA THR A 224 -6.06 -9.63 -33.94
C THR A 224 -4.70 -10.11 -34.44
N ARG A 225 -3.61 -9.33 -34.25
CA ARG A 225 -2.24 -9.75 -34.64
C ARG A 225 -1.76 -11.01 -33.90
N ARG A 226 -2.16 -11.23 -32.64
CA ARG A 226 -1.76 -12.42 -31.86
C ARG A 226 -2.57 -13.68 -32.17
N LEU A 227 -3.78 -13.54 -32.72
CA LEU A 227 -4.56 -14.69 -33.19
C LEU A 227 -4.16 -15.15 -34.61
N ARG A 228 -3.36 -14.35 -35.34
CA ARG A 228 -2.82 -14.73 -36.65
C ARG A 228 -1.56 -15.60 -36.59
N ALA A 229 -0.89 -15.70 -35.44
CA ALA A 229 0.40 -16.39 -35.31
C ALA A 229 0.29 -17.91 -35.01
N GLU A 230 -0.88 -18.41 -34.62
CA GLU A 230 -1.11 -19.85 -34.42
C GLU A 230 -1.80 -20.43 -35.66
N GLY A 231 -0.98 -20.85 -36.63
CA GLY A 231 -1.44 -21.44 -37.88
C GLY A 231 -2.23 -22.72 -37.68
N ARG A 232 -3.57 -22.66 -37.76
CA ARG A 232 -4.42 -23.78 -38.20
C ARG A 232 -5.62 -23.24 -38.99
N ALA A 233 -5.64 -23.53 -40.28
CA ALA A 233 -6.86 -23.49 -41.09
C ALA A 233 -7.87 -24.49 -40.50
N ARG A 234 -9.01 -24.00 -40.00
CA ARG A 234 -10.20 -24.82 -39.73
C ARG A 234 -11.46 -24.09 -40.21
N ALA A 235 -12.35 -24.88 -40.79
CA ALA A 235 -13.64 -24.55 -41.39
C ALA A 235 -14.60 -23.81 -40.40
N PRO A 236 -15.78 -23.30 -40.85
CA PRO A 236 -16.51 -22.26 -40.13
C PRO A 236 -17.05 -22.79 -38.82
N PHE A 237 -16.46 -22.34 -37.72
CA PHE A 237 -16.95 -22.62 -36.38
C PHE A 237 -18.32 -21.96 -36.19
N THR A 238 -19.39 -22.75 -36.26
CA THR A 238 -20.63 -22.52 -35.52
C THR A 238 -20.34 -22.78 -34.04
N VAL A 239 -19.67 -21.84 -33.37
CA VAL A 239 -19.59 -21.88 -31.90
C VAL A 239 -21.00 -21.60 -31.39
N ARG A 240 -21.66 -22.59 -30.78
CA ARG A 240 -22.86 -22.34 -29.96
C ARG A 240 -22.46 -21.28 -28.91
N GLY A 241 -22.98 -20.06 -29.08
CA GLY A 241 -22.51 -18.90 -28.34
C GLY A 241 -22.78 -19.02 -26.84
N LYS A 242 -21.72 -18.95 -26.03
CA LYS A 242 -21.84 -18.76 -24.58
C LYS A 242 -22.70 -17.50 -24.32
N LEU A 243 -23.73 -17.63 -23.49
CA LEU A 243 -24.61 -16.51 -23.14
C LEU A 243 -23.94 -15.56 -22.13
N PRO A 244 -24.14 -14.23 -22.24
CA PRO A 244 -23.63 -13.27 -21.26
C PRO A 244 -24.38 -13.40 -19.94
N ARG A 245 -23.70 -13.09 -18.83
CA ARG A 245 -24.39 -12.73 -17.58
C ARG A 245 -24.96 -11.33 -17.71
N MET A 246 -26.27 -11.16 -17.50
CA MET A 246 -26.95 -9.88 -17.63
C MET A 246 -26.83 -9.07 -16.32
N MET A 247 -26.15 -7.94 -16.38
CA MET A 247 -25.80 -7.11 -15.21
C MET A 247 -26.57 -5.78 -15.26
N GLY A 248 -27.67 -5.69 -14.51
CA GLY A 248 -28.57 -4.55 -14.46
C GLY A 248 -28.33 -3.63 -13.25
N PHE A 249 -28.47 -2.32 -13.44
CA PHE A 249 -28.26 -1.34 -12.37
C PHE A 249 -29.39 -0.33 -12.27
N GLN A 250 -30.08 -0.32 -11.12
CA GLN A 250 -31.10 0.69 -10.78
C GLN A 250 -30.50 1.81 -9.93
N ALA A 251 -31.02 3.03 -10.03
CA ALA A 251 -30.65 4.08 -9.07
C ALA A 251 -31.25 3.73 -7.70
N GLU A 252 -30.49 3.87 -6.62
CA GLU A 252 -30.88 3.43 -5.27
C GLU A 252 -32.24 3.99 -4.79
N GLY A 253 -32.49 5.28 -5.06
CA GLY A 253 -33.77 5.94 -4.75
C GLY A 253 -34.91 5.59 -5.72
N ALA A 254 -34.66 4.75 -6.72
CA ALA A 254 -35.60 4.26 -7.72
C ALA A 254 -35.29 2.78 -8.09
N ALA A 255 -35.04 1.94 -7.09
CA ALA A 255 -34.66 0.53 -7.24
C ALA A 255 -35.72 -0.50 -6.81
N PRO A 256 -36.91 -0.52 -7.43
CA PRO A 256 -37.99 -1.40 -7.01
C PRO A 256 -37.69 -2.89 -7.22
N ILE A 257 -36.98 -3.30 -8.29
CA ILE A 257 -36.66 -4.71 -8.55
C ILE A 257 -35.71 -5.25 -7.47
N VAL A 258 -34.74 -4.44 -7.06
CA VAL A 258 -33.81 -4.82 -5.99
C VAL A 258 -34.52 -4.88 -4.63
N LYS A 259 -35.44 -3.95 -4.36
CA LYS A 259 -36.21 -3.91 -3.10
C LYS A 259 -37.38 -4.89 -3.05
N GLY A 260 -37.73 -5.53 -4.16
CA GLY A 260 -38.83 -6.48 -4.24
C GLY A 260 -40.25 -5.86 -4.18
N HIS A 261 -40.37 -4.53 -4.18
CA HIS A 261 -41.67 -3.86 -4.15
C HIS A 261 -41.64 -2.50 -4.90
N PRO A 262 -42.79 -2.02 -5.41
CA PRO A 262 -42.89 -0.69 -6.02
C PRO A 262 -42.48 0.45 -5.08
N ILE A 263 -41.86 1.50 -5.63
CA ILE A 263 -41.46 2.71 -4.92
C ILE A 263 -42.39 3.86 -5.30
N ASN A 264 -43.19 4.35 -4.35
CA ASN A 264 -44.22 5.38 -4.60
C ASN A 264 -43.66 6.75 -5.00
N LYS A 265 -42.49 7.14 -4.47
CA LYS A 265 -41.85 8.45 -4.70
C LYS A 265 -40.39 8.28 -5.11
N PRO A 266 -40.11 7.75 -6.31
CA PRO A 266 -38.74 7.50 -6.75
C PRO A 266 -37.97 8.81 -6.91
N LYS A 267 -36.75 8.88 -6.37
CA LYS A 267 -35.87 10.06 -6.44
C LYS A 267 -34.48 9.65 -6.92
N THR A 268 -33.97 10.34 -7.93
CA THR A 268 -32.60 10.18 -8.43
C THR A 268 -32.26 11.31 -9.42
N VAL A 269 -30.97 11.67 -9.50
CA VAL A 269 -30.41 12.50 -10.58
C VAL A 269 -30.53 11.85 -11.96
N ALA A 270 -30.56 10.52 -12.04
CA ALA A 270 -30.70 9.75 -13.27
C ALA A 270 -32.16 9.67 -13.72
N THR A 271 -32.70 10.80 -14.19
CA THR A 271 -34.16 10.94 -14.36
C THR A 271 -34.79 9.95 -15.34
N ALA A 272 -34.06 9.42 -16.32
CA ALA A 272 -34.58 8.43 -17.27
C ALA A 272 -34.79 7.02 -16.67
N ILE A 273 -34.15 6.71 -15.53
CA ILE A 273 -34.37 5.46 -14.77
C ILE A 273 -35.07 5.69 -13.43
N ARG A 274 -35.64 6.89 -13.21
CA ARG A 274 -36.45 7.22 -12.04
C ARG A 274 -37.84 6.58 -12.13
N ILE A 275 -37.88 5.25 -12.06
CA ILE A 275 -39.08 4.43 -12.22
C ILE A 275 -39.38 3.72 -10.91
N GLY A 276 -40.57 3.96 -10.36
CA GLY A 276 -41.03 3.34 -9.12
C GLY A 276 -41.69 1.98 -9.31
N ASN A 277 -42.31 1.75 -10.47
CA ASN A 277 -42.97 0.49 -10.81
C ASN A 277 -42.63 0.09 -12.26
N PRO A 278 -41.61 -0.75 -12.49
CA PRO A 278 -41.16 -1.13 -13.83
C PRO A 278 -42.18 -1.97 -14.58
N ALA A 279 -42.53 -1.53 -15.78
CA ALA A 279 -43.49 -2.25 -16.62
C ALA A 279 -43.00 -3.65 -17.05
N SER A 280 -41.68 -3.84 -17.27
CA SER A 280 -41.10 -5.13 -17.67
C SER A 280 -40.39 -5.84 -16.51
N TRP A 281 -40.96 -5.81 -15.31
CA TRP A 281 -40.37 -6.40 -14.10
C TRP A 281 -40.01 -7.88 -14.28
N GLU A 282 -41.01 -8.71 -14.63
CA GLU A 282 -40.84 -10.16 -14.76
C GLU A 282 -39.79 -10.52 -15.81
N GLY A 283 -39.83 -9.85 -16.97
CA GLY A 283 -38.85 -10.08 -18.03
C GLY A 283 -37.41 -9.76 -17.61
N ALA A 284 -37.22 -8.74 -16.77
CA ALA A 284 -35.91 -8.38 -16.24
C ALA A 284 -35.41 -9.33 -15.16
N VAL A 285 -36.29 -9.77 -14.26
CA VAL A 285 -36.00 -10.82 -13.27
C VAL A 285 -35.64 -12.14 -13.99
N LYS A 286 -36.41 -12.52 -15.00
CA LYS A 286 -36.13 -13.68 -15.85
C LYS A 286 -34.77 -13.57 -16.54
N ALA A 287 -34.46 -12.42 -17.16
CA ALA A 287 -33.16 -12.20 -17.78
C ALA A 287 -32.00 -12.28 -16.77
N ARG A 288 -32.17 -11.75 -15.55
CA ARG A 288 -31.20 -11.89 -14.45
C ARG A 288 -30.99 -13.36 -14.10
N ASP A 289 -32.07 -14.08 -13.83
CA ASP A 289 -32.02 -15.44 -13.28
C ASP A 289 -31.52 -16.45 -14.32
N GLU A 290 -32.04 -16.41 -15.54
CA GLU A 290 -31.63 -17.32 -16.63
C GLU A 290 -30.18 -17.11 -17.07
N SER A 291 -29.67 -15.88 -16.96
CA SER A 291 -28.28 -15.57 -17.33
C SER A 291 -27.28 -15.82 -16.20
N GLY A 292 -27.74 -16.11 -14.96
CA GLY A 292 -26.88 -16.10 -13.77
C GLY A 292 -26.27 -14.72 -13.51
N GLY A 293 -26.97 -13.67 -13.93
CA GLY A 293 -26.58 -12.27 -13.78
C GLY A 293 -27.08 -11.65 -12.48
N VAL A 294 -27.12 -10.32 -12.42
CA VAL A 294 -27.56 -9.59 -11.22
C VAL A 294 -28.28 -8.31 -11.60
N ILE A 295 -29.26 -7.91 -10.79
CA ILE A 295 -29.79 -6.54 -10.79
C ILE A 295 -29.46 -5.94 -9.44
N ASP A 296 -28.59 -4.94 -9.39
CA ASP A 296 -28.12 -4.27 -8.16
C ASP A 296 -28.45 -2.76 -8.25
N THR A 297 -28.21 -2.04 -7.16
CA THR A 297 -28.37 -0.58 -7.05
C THR A 297 -27.05 0.16 -7.20
N VAL A 298 -27.14 1.40 -7.67
CA VAL A 298 -26.06 2.40 -7.62
C VAL A 298 -26.62 3.71 -7.10
N SER A 299 -25.86 4.38 -6.24
CA SER A 299 -26.23 5.68 -5.66
C SER A 299 -26.06 6.81 -6.68
N ASP A 300 -26.76 7.93 -6.47
CA ASP A 300 -26.61 9.12 -7.33
C ASP A 300 -25.16 9.63 -7.38
N LYS A 301 -24.42 9.51 -6.26
CA LYS A 301 -23.00 9.86 -6.19
C LYS A 301 -22.16 8.94 -7.09
N GLU A 302 -22.41 7.63 -7.07
CA GLU A 302 -21.71 6.68 -7.95
C GLU A 302 -22.03 6.94 -9.43
N ILE A 303 -23.30 7.26 -9.74
CA ILE A 303 -23.73 7.63 -11.09
C ILE A 303 -23.00 8.89 -11.58
N LEU A 304 -22.96 9.96 -10.78
CA LEU A 304 -22.29 11.21 -11.14
C LEU A 304 -20.77 11.03 -11.28
N ASN A 305 -20.16 10.21 -10.42
CA ASN A 305 -18.74 9.88 -10.54
C ASN A 305 -18.45 9.12 -11.84
N ALA A 306 -19.26 8.11 -12.18
CA ALA A 306 -19.11 7.38 -13.43
C ALA A 306 -19.36 8.29 -14.64
N TYR A 307 -20.30 9.22 -14.53
CA TYR A 307 -20.62 10.21 -15.56
C TYR A 307 -19.42 11.13 -15.85
N GLN A 308 -18.82 11.71 -14.80
CA GLN A 308 -17.60 12.51 -14.93
C GLN A 308 -16.42 11.67 -15.46
N LEU A 309 -16.32 10.41 -15.04
CA LEU A 309 -15.25 9.52 -15.48
C LEU A 309 -15.32 9.23 -16.98
N LEU A 310 -16.52 8.94 -17.51
CA LEU A 310 -16.72 8.73 -18.94
C LEU A 310 -16.32 9.96 -19.76
N ALA A 311 -16.70 11.16 -19.30
CA ALA A 311 -16.35 12.40 -19.96
C ALA A 311 -14.83 12.68 -19.91
N SER A 312 -14.21 12.53 -18.74
CA SER A 312 -12.80 12.89 -18.52
C SER A 312 -11.78 11.86 -19.00
N GLN A 313 -12.15 10.58 -19.13
CA GLN A 313 -11.23 9.49 -19.49
C GLN A 313 -11.45 8.93 -20.88
N GLU A 314 -12.71 8.85 -21.33
CA GLU A 314 -13.07 8.27 -22.62
C GLU A 314 -13.58 9.33 -23.62
N GLY A 315 -13.63 10.61 -23.21
CA GLY A 315 -14.16 11.69 -24.04
C GLY A 315 -15.66 11.52 -24.36
N LEU A 316 -16.39 10.70 -23.60
CA LEU A 316 -17.78 10.35 -23.89
C LEU A 316 -18.74 11.08 -22.94
N PHE A 317 -19.49 12.02 -23.49
CA PHE A 317 -20.56 12.71 -22.76
C PHE A 317 -21.88 11.95 -22.90
N VAL A 318 -22.43 11.47 -21.79
CA VAL A 318 -23.65 10.64 -21.76
C VAL A 318 -24.74 11.25 -20.89
N GLU A 319 -25.98 10.75 -20.94
CA GLU A 319 -26.96 11.08 -19.89
C GLU A 319 -26.61 10.37 -18.57
N PRO A 320 -26.94 10.93 -17.39
CA PRO A 320 -26.65 10.28 -16.10
C PRO A 320 -27.22 8.86 -15.98
N ALA A 321 -28.36 8.57 -16.61
CA ALA A 321 -28.91 7.22 -16.64
C ALA A 321 -28.00 6.21 -17.35
N SER A 322 -27.31 6.61 -18.42
CA SER A 322 -26.35 5.74 -19.12
C SER A 322 -25.10 5.48 -18.27
N ALA A 323 -24.69 6.43 -17.44
CA ALA A 323 -23.56 6.25 -16.54
C ALA A 323 -23.82 5.21 -15.43
N ALA A 324 -25.08 4.86 -15.16
CA ALA A 324 -25.43 3.87 -14.12
C ALA A 324 -24.87 2.47 -14.40
N SER A 325 -24.74 2.05 -15.68
CA SER A 325 -24.09 0.77 -16.00
C SER A 325 -22.59 0.78 -15.71
N VAL A 326 -21.93 1.91 -15.93
CA VAL A 326 -20.50 2.09 -15.62
C VAL A 326 -20.28 2.26 -14.13
N ALA A 327 -21.17 2.95 -13.42
CA ALA A 327 -21.18 2.98 -11.96
C ALA A 327 -21.28 1.55 -11.39
N GLY A 328 -22.15 0.73 -11.98
CA GLY A 328 -22.30 -0.68 -11.65
C GLY A 328 -21.01 -1.49 -11.90
N LEU A 329 -20.38 -1.29 -13.05
CA LEU A 329 -19.08 -1.90 -13.37
C LEU A 329 -18.03 -1.52 -12.33
N ILE A 330 -17.89 -0.23 -12.01
CA ILE A 330 -16.95 0.28 -11.00
C ILE A 330 -17.23 -0.35 -9.63
N LYS A 331 -18.51 -0.42 -9.22
CA LYS A 331 -18.94 -1.07 -7.97
C LYS A 331 -18.51 -2.54 -7.94
N TYR A 332 -18.70 -3.27 -9.03
CA TYR A 332 -18.38 -4.70 -9.11
C TYR A 332 -16.88 -4.97 -9.23
N VAL A 333 -16.12 -4.08 -9.88
CA VAL A 333 -14.65 -4.10 -9.83
C VAL A 333 -14.16 -3.88 -8.40
N LYS A 334 -14.71 -2.89 -7.67
CA LYS A 334 -14.37 -2.62 -6.27
C LYS A 334 -14.73 -3.79 -5.34
N LYS A 335 -15.82 -4.50 -5.63
CA LYS A 335 -16.22 -5.73 -4.91
C LYS A 335 -15.34 -6.95 -5.23
N GLY A 336 -14.35 -6.84 -6.13
CA GLY A 336 -13.55 -7.99 -6.55
C GLY A 336 -14.33 -9.03 -7.37
N PHE A 337 -15.43 -8.64 -8.00
CA PHE A 337 -16.30 -9.59 -8.71
C PHE A 337 -15.60 -10.27 -9.90
N PHE A 338 -14.65 -9.58 -10.54
CA PHE A 338 -13.96 -10.06 -11.74
C PHE A 338 -12.57 -10.63 -11.49
N THR A 339 -12.12 -10.66 -10.24
CA THR A 339 -10.83 -11.25 -9.86
C THR A 339 -10.93 -12.77 -9.65
N GLN A 340 -12.12 -13.35 -9.87
CA GLN A 340 -12.33 -14.79 -9.83
C GLN A 340 -12.21 -15.38 -11.24
N SER A 341 -11.17 -16.19 -11.48
CA SER A 341 -11.06 -17.01 -12.68
C SER A 341 -12.27 -17.96 -12.81
N PRO A 342 -12.75 -18.24 -14.04
CA PRO A 342 -13.91 -19.09 -14.27
C PRO A 342 -13.52 -20.56 -14.09
N ASN A 343 -13.52 -21.05 -12.86
CA ASN A 343 -13.63 -22.48 -12.59
C ASN A 343 -14.43 -22.73 -11.29
N HIS A 344 -15.58 -23.37 -11.48
CA HIS A 344 -16.51 -23.93 -10.48
C HIS A 344 -17.39 -22.93 -9.71
N LEU A 345 -18.61 -22.72 -10.24
CA LEU A 345 -19.80 -22.51 -9.42
C LEU A 345 -20.24 -23.88 -8.88
N ILE A 346 -19.56 -24.31 -7.83
CA ILE A 346 -20.18 -25.12 -6.78
C ILE A 346 -20.35 -24.12 -5.65
N THR A 347 -21.56 -24.01 -5.08
CA THR A 347 -21.86 -23.19 -3.91
C THR A 347 -20.80 -23.44 -2.83
N GLN A 348 -19.87 -22.52 -2.70
CA GLN A 348 -18.73 -22.69 -1.83
C GLN A 348 -18.90 -21.80 -0.62
N SER A 349 -18.82 -22.45 0.54
CA SER A 349 -18.93 -21.78 1.83
C SER A 349 -17.86 -20.68 1.92
N PRO A 350 -18.03 -19.64 2.76
CA PRO A 350 -16.97 -18.68 3.05
C PRO A 350 -15.64 -19.34 3.41
N LYS A 351 -15.73 -20.56 3.98
CA LYS A 351 -14.59 -21.41 4.30
C LYS A 351 -13.85 -21.91 3.07
N ASP A 352 -14.57 -22.39 2.06
CA ASP A 352 -13.98 -22.86 0.79
C ASP A 352 -13.34 -21.73 -0.02
N ILE A 353 -13.93 -20.53 0.03
CA ILE A 353 -13.38 -19.33 -0.61
C ILE A 353 -12.04 -18.96 0.05
N ALA A 354 -12.00 -18.91 1.38
CA ALA A 354 -10.77 -18.62 2.11
C ALA A 354 -9.69 -19.69 1.88
N LEU A 355 -10.04 -20.98 1.87
CA LEU A 355 -9.10 -22.08 1.55
C LEU A 355 -8.54 -21.97 0.12
N LYS A 356 -9.36 -21.58 -0.86
CA LYS A 356 -8.90 -21.34 -2.23
C LYS A 356 -7.98 -20.13 -2.34
N ILE A 357 -8.30 -19.03 -1.63
CA ILE A 357 -7.44 -17.84 -1.59
C ILE A 357 -6.09 -18.19 -0.97
N ILE A 358 -6.07 -18.95 0.11
CA ILE A 358 -4.85 -19.43 0.75
C ILE A 358 -4.04 -20.30 -0.23
N ALA A 359 -4.67 -21.26 -0.91
CA ALA A 359 -3.99 -22.12 -1.87
C ALA A 359 -3.40 -21.34 -3.07
N ASP A 360 -4.14 -20.38 -3.63
CA ASP A 360 -3.68 -19.54 -4.74
C ASP A 360 -2.54 -18.61 -4.32
N HIS A 361 -2.62 -18.02 -3.14
CA HIS A 361 -1.55 -17.20 -2.58
C HIS A 361 -0.31 -18.03 -2.26
N CYS A 362 -0.43 -19.22 -1.67
CA CYS A 362 0.69 -20.15 -1.50
C CYS A 362 1.35 -20.51 -2.84
N ARG A 363 0.55 -20.67 -3.90
CA ARG A 363 1.10 -20.89 -5.25
C ARG A 363 1.90 -19.69 -5.71
N GLY A 364 1.33 -18.48 -5.63
CA GLY A 364 2.04 -17.25 -5.98
C GLY A 364 3.33 -17.05 -5.18
N ILE A 365 3.31 -17.35 -3.88
CA ILE A 365 4.47 -17.29 -2.99
C ILE A 365 5.56 -18.25 -3.47
N SER A 366 5.22 -19.51 -3.79
CA SER A 366 6.20 -20.49 -4.28
C SER A 366 6.90 -20.05 -5.57
N PHE A 367 6.15 -19.52 -6.53
CA PHE A 367 6.73 -19.06 -7.80
C PHE A 367 7.56 -17.78 -7.64
N LEU A 368 7.09 -16.80 -6.86
CA LEU A 368 7.85 -15.57 -6.62
C LEU A 368 9.18 -15.85 -5.92
N LEU A 369 9.18 -16.73 -4.92
CA LEU A 369 10.40 -17.14 -4.23
C LEU A 369 11.31 -17.97 -5.16
N ALA A 370 10.75 -18.82 -6.02
CA ALA A 370 11.53 -19.55 -7.03
C ALA A 370 12.18 -18.60 -8.05
N ASP A 371 11.50 -17.50 -8.42
CA ASP A 371 12.03 -16.47 -9.31
C ASP A 371 13.03 -15.53 -8.62
N GLY A 372 13.35 -15.76 -7.33
CA GLY A 372 14.34 -14.99 -6.57
C GLY A 372 13.81 -13.71 -5.92
N VAL A 373 12.48 -13.54 -5.83
CA VAL A 373 11.88 -12.42 -5.09
C VAL A 373 11.83 -12.77 -3.60
N ASN A 374 12.50 -11.99 -2.76
CA ASN A 374 12.43 -12.12 -1.29
C ASN A 374 11.45 -11.10 -0.68
N PRO A 375 10.75 -11.44 0.43
CA PRO A 375 9.87 -10.51 1.14
C PRO A 375 10.63 -9.27 1.58
N SER A 376 10.14 -8.06 1.24
CA SER A 376 10.79 -6.79 1.57
C SER A 376 9.82 -5.65 1.89
N ASN A 377 10.29 -4.45 2.28
CA ASN A 377 9.43 -3.30 2.60
C ASN A 377 9.13 -2.44 1.37
N GLU A 378 9.83 -2.68 0.26
CA GLU A 378 9.72 -1.88 -0.97
C GLU A 378 9.69 -2.75 -2.23
N GLY A 379 9.15 -2.21 -3.33
CA GLY A 379 9.20 -2.87 -4.64
C GLY A 379 8.51 -4.25 -4.68
N ARG A 380 9.18 -5.25 -5.29
CA ARG A 380 8.62 -6.58 -5.52
C ARG A 380 8.50 -7.42 -4.24
N GLY A 381 9.42 -7.23 -3.30
CA GLY A 381 9.39 -7.93 -2.03
C GLY A 381 8.25 -7.46 -1.12
N TYR A 382 7.86 -6.19 -1.19
CA TYR A 382 6.65 -5.69 -0.53
C TYR A 382 5.38 -6.40 -1.01
N VAL A 383 5.29 -6.66 -2.31
CA VAL A 383 4.15 -7.40 -2.88
C VAL A 383 4.13 -8.84 -2.36
N LEU A 384 5.28 -9.51 -2.33
CA LEU A 384 5.39 -10.87 -1.79
C LEU A 384 4.98 -10.94 -0.32
N ARG A 385 5.50 -10.02 0.50
CA ARG A 385 5.13 -9.86 1.91
C ARG A 385 3.62 -9.64 2.08
N ARG A 386 3.01 -8.80 1.25
CA ARG A 386 1.56 -8.55 1.28
C ARG A 386 0.74 -9.80 0.96
N ILE A 387 1.18 -10.63 0.01
CA ILE A 387 0.50 -11.88 -0.34
C ILE A 387 0.54 -12.88 0.82
N ILE A 388 1.70 -13.03 1.47
CA ILE A 388 1.87 -13.89 2.66
C ILE A 388 0.92 -13.45 3.77
N ARG A 389 0.91 -12.16 4.10
CA ARG A 389 0.05 -11.60 5.16
C ARG A 389 -1.44 -11.71 4.86
N HIS A 390 -1.84 -11.56 3.59
CA HIS A 390 -3.23 -11.72 3.19
C HIS A 390 -3.71 -13.16 3.36
N ALA A 391 -2.89 -14.15 2.98
CA ALA A 391 -3.20 -15.57 3.20
C ALA A 391 -3.37 -15.90 4.69
N LEU A 392 -2.50 -15.35 5.55
CA LEU A 392 -2.59 -15.54 7.01
C LEU A 392 -3.83 -14.92 7.64
N ARG A 393 -4.24 -13.73 7.18
CA ARG A 393 -5.50 -13.11 7.63
C ARG A 393 -6.71 -13.97 7.24
N GLN A 394 -6.75 -14.47 5.99
CA GLN A 394 -7.83 -15.35 5.57
C GLN A 394 -7.89 -16.60 6.43
N ALA A 395 -6.74 -17.13 6.84
CA ALA A 395 -6.67 -18.24 7.78
C ALA A 395 -7.22 -17.90 9.17
N LYS A 396 -6.90 -16.71 9.72
CA LYS A 396 -7.45 -16.21 11.01
C LYS A 396 -8.95 -16.03 10.98
N ASN A 397 -9.52 -15.63 9.84
CA ASN A 397 -10.97 -15.52 9.68
C ASN A 397 -11.70 -16.88 9.64
N LEU A 398 -10.96 -18.00 9.48
CA LEU A 398 -11.54 -19.35 9.45
C LEU A 398 -11.60 -20.04 10.82
N THR A 399 -10.85 -19.54 11.81
CA THR A 399 -10.71 -20.18 13.12
C THR A 399 -10.50 -19.15 14.23
N GLU A 400 -11.22 -19.34 15.34
CA GLU A 400 -11.02 -18.56 16.58
C GLU A 400 -9.83 -19.08 17.40
N LYS A 401 -9.24 -20.22 17.00
CA LYS A 401 -8.06 -20.79 17.65
C LYS A 401 -6.78 -20.07 17.25
N GLU A 402 -5.78 -20.18 18.11
CA GLU A 402 -4.42 -19.73 17.83
C GLU A 402 -3.89 -20.41 16.56
N LEU A 403 -3.29 -19.61 15.68
CA LEU A 403 -2.79 -20.07 14.39
C LEU A 403 -1.30 -20.36 14.49
N HIS A 404 -0.92 -21.58 14.13
CA HIS A 404 0.47 -21.96 13.96
C HIS A 404 0.90 -21.84 12.49
N PRO A 405 2.20 -21.67 12.21
CA PRO A 405 2.70 -21.62 10.84
C PRO A 405 2.28 -22.85 10.04
N PHE A 406 1.62 -22.64 8.90
CA PHE A 406 1.07 -23.70 8.06
C PHE A 406 1.21 -23.40 6.56
N LEU A 407 1.38 -22.14 6.13
CA LEU A 407 1.51 -21.79 4.72
C LEU A 407 2.70 -22.51 4.08
N TYR A 408 3.82 -22.62 4.79
CA TYR A 408 4.98 -23.36 4.27
C TYR A 408 4.65 -24.82 3.94
N GLN A 409 3.75 -25.47 4.70
CA GLN A 409 3.31 -26.84 4.42
C GLN A 409 2.49 -26.92 3.13
N VAL A 410 1.61 -25.93 2.90
CA VAL A 410 0.83 -25.80 1.66
C VAL A 410 1.74 -25.54 0.47
N ASN A 411 2.74 -24.65 0.61
CA ASN A 411 3.77 -24.43 -0.39
C ASN A 411 4.53 -25.73 -0.73
N GLY A 412 4.83 -26.56 0.27
CA GLY A 412 5.42 -27.88 0.09
C GLY A 412 4.59 -28.81 -0.81
N LYS A 413 3.27 -28.85 -0.61
CA LYS A 413 2.37 -29.66 -1.46
C LYS A 413 2.26 -29.11 -2.88
N ILE A 414 2.32 -27.78 -3.06
CA ILE A 414 2.30 -27.14 -4.37
C ILE A 414 3.57 -27.48 -5.16
N ILE A 415 4.74 -27.47 -4.50
CA ILE A 415 6.01 -27.87 -5.12
C ILE A 415 5.92 -29.32 -5.60
N GLU A 416 5.37 -30.23 -4.79
CA GLU A 416 5.15 -31.63 -5.19
C GLU A 416 4.28 -31.73 -6.44
N LEU A 417 3.12 -31.05 -6.48
CA LEU A 417 2.16 -31.10 -7.58
C LEU A 417 2.67 -30.49 -8.89
N MET A 418 3.56 -29.48 -8.82
CA MET A 418 3.93 -28.66 -9.98
C MET A 418 5.38 -28.88 -10.45
N SER A 419 6.21 -29.56 -9.65
CA SER A 419 7.64 -29.80 -9.96
C SER A 419 7.88 -30.60 -11.24
N GLY A 420 6.89 -31.37 -11.72
CA GLY A 420 7.00 -32.10 -12.99
C GLY A 420 7.02 -31.21 -14.23
N THR A 421 6.43 -30.02 -14.17
CA THR A 421 6.42 -29.03 -15.27
C THR A 421 7.38 -27.87 -15.01
N TYR A 422 7.67 -27.58 -13.73
CA TYR A 422 8.49 -26.45 -13.28
C TYR A 422 9.62 -26.94 -12.35
N PRO A 423 10.75 -27.43 -12.90
CA PRO A 423 11.86 -28.00 -12.12
C PRO A 423 12.49 -27.02 -11.12
N GLU A 424 12.42 -25.72 -11.39
CA GLU A 424 12.93 -24.63 -10.55
C GLU A 424 12.31 -24.61 -9.15
N LEU A 425 11.04 -25.03 -9.02
CA LEU A 425 10.36 -25.16 -7.73
C LEU A 425 10.99 -26.25 -6.85
N LYS A 426 11.49 -27.32 -7.47
CA LYS A 426 12.16 -28.42 -6.77
C LYS A 426 13.58 -28.03 -6.36
N LEU A 427 14.30 -27.34 -7.24
CA LEU A 427 15.66 -26.82 -6.98
C LEU A 427 15.67 -25.83 -5.81
N LYS A 428 14.66 -24.95 -5.71
CA LYS A 428 14.58 -23.93 -4.65
C LYS A 428 13.63 -24.29 -3.51
N LYS A 429 13.30 -25.57 -3.34
CA LYS A 429 12.31 -26.05 -2.36
C LYS A 429 12.62 -25.59 -0.94
N GLU A 430 13.84 -25.82 -0.46
CA GLU A 430 14.22 -25.44 0.92
C GLU A 430 14.10 -23.94 1.16
N HIS A 431 14.55 -23.12 0.20
CA HIS A 431 14.43 -21.67 0.26
C HIS A 431 12.96 -21.23 0.38
N ILE A 432 12.09 -21.74 -0.48
CA ILE A 432 10.66 -21.38 -0.51
C ILE A 432 10.01 -21.69 0.85
N LEU A 433 10.26 -22.89 1.39
CA LEU A 433 9.68 -23.33 2.66
C LEU A 433 10.20 -22.50 3.83
N ASN A 434 11.52 -22.29 3.90
CA ASN A 434 12.15 -21.58 5.00
C ASN A 434 11.70 -20.11 5.03
N VAL A 435 11.72 -19.40 3.91
CA VAL A 435 11.31 -18.00 3.86
C VAL A 435 9.82 -17.82 4.17
N THR A 436 8.97 -18.68 3.62
CA THR A 436 7.52 -18.63 3.89
C THR A 436 7.24 -18.81 5.38
N LYS A 437 7.85 -19.84 6.01
CA LYS A 437 7.67 -20.14 7.44
C LYS A 437 8.06 -18.95 8.34
N MET A 438 9.19 -18.32 8.06
CA MET A 438 9.68 -17.26 8.94
C MET A 438 8.90 -15.93 8.77
N GLU A 439 8.46 -15.58 7.56
CA GLU A 439 7.60 -14.40 7.40
C GLU A 439 6.22 -14.65 8.02
N GLU A 440 5.76 -15.90 8.02
CA GLU A 440 4.55 -16.33 8.70
C GLU A 440 4.65 -16.23 10.23
N GLU A 441 5.73 -16.74 10.84
CA GLU A 441 6.00 -16.60 12.28
C GLU A 441 6.05 -15.13 12.72
N LYS A 442 6.84 -14.28 12.04
CA LYS A 442 6.95 -12.85 12.34
C LYS A 442 5.62 -12.11 12.26
N PHE A 443 4.77 -12.46 11.27
CA PHE A 443 3.50 -11.78 11.10
C PHE A 443 2.47 -12.21 12.14
N LEU A 444 2.43 -13.48 12.53
CA LEU A 444 1.50 -13.97 13.55
C LEU A 444 1.73 -13.27 14.90
N GLU A 445 2.99 -13.05 15.30
CA GLU A 445 3.34 -12.26 16.50
C GLU A 445 2.84 -10.80 16.41
N THR A 446 2.96 -10.20 15.23
CA THR A 446 2.56 -8.79 14.99
C THR A 446 1.04 -8.62 14.89
N LEU A 447 0.35 -9.62 14.33
CA LEU A 447 -1.08 -9.57 14.02
C LEU A 447 -1.93 -9.50 15.31
N ASP A 448 -1.63 -10.33 16.30
CA ASP A 448 -2.42 -10.37 17.54
C ASP A 448 -2.22 -9.09 18.38
N THR A 449 -1.00 -8.54 18.41
CA THR A 449 -0.69 -7.28 19.12
C THR A 449 -1.35 -6.08 18.43
N GLY A 450 -1.19 -5.95 17.11
CA GLY A 450 -1.72 -4.81 16.36
C GLY A 450 -3.26 -4.81 16.23
N THR A 451 -3.89 -5.99 16.21
CA THR A 451 -5.36 -6.09 16.18
C THR A 451 -5.98 -5.59 17.50
N LYS A 452 -5.39 -5.94 18.66
CA LYS A 452 -5.85 -5.47 19.97
C LYS A 452 -5.77 -3.94 20.09
N ILE A 453 -4.63 -3.35 19.71
CA ILE A 453 -4.42 -1.89 19.76
C ILE A 453 -5.40 -1.16 18.84
N LEU A 454 -5.65 -1.70 17.65
CA LEU A 454 -6.62 -1.13 16.72
C LEU A 454 -8.06 -1.23 17.25
N GLU A 455 -8.44 -2.33 17.88
CA GLU A 455 -9.76 -2.48 18.49
C GLU A 455 -9.98 -1.49 19.64
N GLU A 456 -8.97 -1.26 20.48
CA GLU A 456 -9.02 -0.23 21.53
C GLU A 456 -9.20 1.18 20.94
N LEU A 457 -8.44 1.52 19.89
CA LEU A 457 -8.53 2.79 19.19
C LEU A 457 -9.92 3.00 18.56
N ILE A 458 -10.45 1.96 17.90
CA ILE A 458 -11.80 1.96 17.32
C ILE A 458 -12.86 2.17 18.40
N ASN A 459 -12.73 1.50 19.55
CA ASN A 459 -13.67 1.64 20.67
C ASN A 459 -13.64 3.05 21.27
N GLN A 460 -12.46 3.66 21.39
CA GLN A 460 -12.32 5.06 21.85
C GLN A 460 -12.94 6.05 20.85
N LEU A 461 -12.70 5.87 19.55
CA LEU A 461 -13.26 6.75 18.50
C LEU A 461 -14.78 6.64 18.41
N ASN A 462 -15.33 5.43 18.56
CA ASN A 462 -16.77 5.20 18.62
C ASN A 462 -17.40 5.90 19.85
N ARG A 463 -16.76 5.85 21.02
CA ARG A 463 -17.21 6.60 22.21
C ARG A 463 -17.20 8.11 21.99
N GLN A 464 -16.24 8.63 21.22
CA GLN A 464 -16.13 10.04 20.84
C GLN A 464 -17.01 10.43 19.63
N LYS A 465 -17.80 9.49 19.07
CA LYS A 465 -18.59 9.66 17.83
C LYS A 465 -17.77 10.14 16.63
N LYS A 466 -16.47 9.84 16.59
CA LYS A 466 -15.60 10.14 15.45
C LYS A 466 -15.63 8.98 14.47
N LYS A 467 -15.78 9.29 13.17
CA LYS A 467 -15.83 8.30 12.09
C LYS A 467 -14.51 8.11 11.34
N ILE A 468 -13.46 8.82 11.77
CA ILE A 468 -12.17 8.87 11.09
C ILE A 468 -11.07 8.54 12.09
N ILE A 469 -10.25 7.53 11.77
CA ILE A 469 -9.01 7.22 12.47
C ILE A 469 -7.98 8.29 12.08
N PRO A 470 -7.43 9.05 13.05
CA PRO A 470 -6.43 10.08 12.76
C PRO A 470 -5.20 9.49 12.08
N GLY A 471 -4.66 10.20 11.08
CA GLY A 471 -3.55 9.70 10.28
C GLY A 471 -2.28 9.43 11.08
N LYS A 472 -2.03 10.19 12.16
CA LYS A 472 -0.93 9.95 13.10
C LYS A 472 -1.04 8.63 13.85
N GLU A 473 -2.25 8.20 14.23
CA GLU A 473 -2.47 6.92 14.92
C GLU A 473 -2.39 5.74 13.95
N ALA A 474 -2.91 5.91 12.72
CA ALA A 474 -2.71 4.94 11.65
C ALA A 474 -1.23 4.79 11.26
N PHE A 475 -0.47 5.90 11.30
CA PHE A 475 0.97 5.89 11.08
C PHE A 475 1.71 5.22 12.23
N ARG A 476 1.33 5.45 13.48
CA ARG A 476 1.90 4.76 14.65
C ARG A 476 1.69 3.25 14.60
N LEU A 477 0.50 2.79 14.21
CA LEU A 477 0.21 1.38 13.96
C LEU A 477 1.14 0.78 12.90
N TYR A 478 1.38 1.53 11.82
CA TYR A 478 2.24 1.13 10.71
C TYR A 478 3.74 1.12 11.07
N ASP A 479 4.23 2.19 11.66
CA ASP A 479 5.66 2.46 11.89
C ASP A 479 6.17 1.82 13.19
N THR A 480 5.44 1.99 14.29
CA THR A 480 5.84 1.51 15.62
C THR A 480 5.52 0.03 15.82
N TYR A 481 4.36 -0.42 15.34
CA TYR A 481 3.85 -1.77 15.59
C TYR A 481 3.89 -2.67 14.35
N GLY A 482 4.41 -2.19 13.22
CA GLY A 482 4.52 -2.97 11.98
C GLY A 482 3.17 -3.41 11.37
N PHE A 483 2.06 -2.84 11.86
CA PHE A 483 0.71 -3.23 11.51
C PHE A 483 0.29 -2.56 10.20
N PRO A 484 0.07 -3.32 9.11
CA PRO A 484 -0.10 -2.73 7.79
C PRO A 484 -1.26 -1.74 7.73
N LEU A 485 -1.06 -0.59 7.07
CA LEU A 485 -2.11 0.41 6.83
C LEU A 485 -3.32 -0.23 6.12
N GLU A 486 -3.08 -1.19 5.23
CA GLU A 486 -4.14 -1.91 4.52
C GLU A 486 -4.99 -2.76 5.47
N LEU A 487 -4.37 -3.41 6.45
CA LEU A 487 -5.08 -4.19 7.47
C LEU A 487 -5.88 -3.25 8.38
N THR A 488 -5.26 -2.15 8.80
CA THR A 488 -5.89 -1.08 9.58
C THR A 488 -7.14 -0.57 8.87
N ARG A 489 -7.06 -0.34 7.55
CA ARG A 489 -8.18 0.13 6.74
C ARG A 489 -9.28 -0.90 6.63
N GLU A 490 -8.93 -2.14 6.32
CA GLU A 490 -9.91 -3.21 6.15
C GLU A 490 -10.70 -3.43 7.45
N ILE A 491 -10.03 -3.45 8.60
CA ILE A 491 -10.67 -3.58 9.92
C ILE A 491 -11.50 -2.32 10.26
N ALA A 492 -10.99 -1.12 9.94
CA ALA A 492 -11.75 0.12 10.12
C ALA A 492 -13.03 0.11 9.28
N GLN A 493 -12.97 -0.32 8.02
CA GLN A 493 -14.11 -0.38 7.10
C GLN A 493 -15.15 -1.42 7.53
N GLU A 494 -14.74 -2.58 8.04
CA GLU A 494 -15.63 -3.58 8.65
C GLU A 494 -16.43 -2.99 9.83
N ARG A 495 -15.86 -1.99 10.52
CA ARG A 495 -16.48 -1.29 11.65
C ARG A 495 -17.08 0.08 11.27
N ASN A 496 -17.26 0.38 9.98
CA ASN A 496 -17.79 1.65 9.44
C ASN A 496 -16.97 2.91 9.80
N LEU A 497 -15.66 2.78 9.96
CA LEU A 497 -14.70 3.86 10.17
C LEU A 497 -13.81 4.03 8.92
N ASP A 498 -13.37 5.25 8.66
CA ASP A 498 -12.41 5.57 7.59
C ASP A 498 -11.07 6.02 8.19
N ILE A 499 -10.00 6.08 7.37
CA ILE A 499 -8.68 6.53 7.80
C ILE A 499 -8.36 7.89 7.17
N ASP A 500 -7.82 8.80 7.97
CA ASP A 500 -7.25 10.05 7.47
C ASP A 500 -5.92 9.78 6.75
N TYR A 501 -6.04 9.64 5.43
CA TYR A 501 -4.91 9.39 4.53
C TYR A 501 -3.96 10.57 4.41
N ASP A 502 -4.48 11.79 4.44
CA ASP A 502 -3.65 12.99 4.30
C ASP A 502 -2.80 13.19 5.55
N GLY A 503 -3.39 12.98 6.73
CA GLY A 503 -2.65 12.96 7.99
C GLY A 503 -1.65 11.79 8.09
N PHE A 504 -1.94 10.62 7.50
CA PHE A 504 -1.00 9.50 7.46
C PHE A 504 0.19 9.83 6.55
N ASN A 505 -0.07 10.38 5.36
CA ASN A 505 0.96 10.78 4.42
C ASN A 505 1.82 11.92 4.98
N GLN A 506 1.22 12.89 5.69
CA GLN A 506 1.97 13.92 6.41
C GLN A 506 2.85 13.32 7.50
N ALA A 507 2.32 12.45 8.36
CA ALA A 507 3.11 11.79 9.40
C ALA A 507 4.23 10.91 8.81
N SER A 508 3.96 10.25 7.67
CA SER A 508 4.94 9.46 6.92
C SER A 508 6.01 10.31 6.26
N GLU A 509 5.66 11.46 5.67
CA GLU A 509 6.64 12.42 5.14
C GLU A 509 7.44 13.09 6.26
N GLU A 510 6.81 13.44 7.39
CA GLU A 510 7.51 13.95 8.57
C GLU A 510 8.53 12.93 9.08
N SER A 511 8.13 11.67 9.27
CA SER A 511 9.04 10.58 9.66
C SER A 511 10.12 10.31 8.61
N ARG A 512 9.79 10.41 7.31
CA ARG A 512 10.76 10.24 6.21
C ARG A 512 11.71 11.41 6.08
N LEU A 513 11.29 12.63 6.39
CA LEU A 513 12.13 13.82 6.45
C LEU A 513 13.06 13.74 7.67
N VAL A 514 12.58 13.27 8.81
CA VAL A 514 13.41 12.97 10.00
C VAL A 514 14.41 11.84 9.71
N ALA A 515 13.99 10.78 9.00
CA ALA A 515 14.85 9.69 8.55
C ALA A 515 15.86 10.15 7.48
N ARG A 516 15.47 11.06 6.58
CA ARG A 516 16.38 11.70 5.58
C ARG A 516 17.36 12.68 6.22
N GLN A 517 16.94 13.42 7.25
CA GLN A 517 17.83 14.22 8.10
C GLN A 517 18.82 13.34 8.88
N SER A 518 18.48 12.06 9.09
CA SER A 518 19.37 11.07 9.70
C SER A 518 20.20 10.26 8.68
N TRP A 519 19.78 10.18 7.41
CA TRP A 519 20.49 9.46 6.32
C TRP A 519 21.36 10.37 5.44
N GLN A 520 21.13 11.67 5.47
CA GLN A 520 22.09 12.65 4.97
C GLN A 520 22.96 13.09 6.13
N GLY A 521 24.14 12.50 6.22
CA GLY A 521 25.26 13.16 6.87
C GLY A 521 25.45 14.54 6.21
N ILE A 522 24.88 15.54 6.85
CA ILE A 522 25.33 16.93 6.97
C ILE A 522 25.88 17.54 5.67
N ASN A 523 25.01 18.28 4.98
CA ASN A 523 25.28 19.69 4.72
C ASN A 523 24.13 20.49 5.33
N GLN A 524 24.34 21.00 6.55
CA GLN A 524 23.51 22.02 7.15
C GLN A 524 23.75 23.32 6.39
N ASN A 525 22.76 23.77 5.62
CA ASN A 525 22.24 25.15 5.59
C ASN A 525 21.23 25.30 4.44
N GLY A 526 20.05 24.71 4.66
CA GLY A 526 18.86 25.06 3.90
C GLY A 526 18.18 26.29 4.50
N SER A 527 18.77 27.47 4.32
CA SER A 527 17.99 28.72 4.32
C SER A 527 17.78 29.14 2.87
N TYR A 528 16.66 28.72 2.29
CA TYR A 528 16.21 29.24 0.99
C TYR A 528 15.70 30.67 1.16
N GLN A 529 16.61 31.63 1.01
CA GLN A 529 16.32 32.98 0.56
C GLN A 529 17.47 33.42 -0.37
N GLY A 530 17.14 33.74 -1.62
CA GLY A 530 18.06 34.31 -2.61
C GLY A 530 18.59 33.29 -3.62
N GLY A 531 18.32 33.53 -4.91
CA GLY A 531 18.72 32.64 -6.00
C GLY A 531 20.24 32.44 -6.10
N LYS A 532 20.68 31.18 -6.09
CA LYS A 532 22.00 30.73 -6.58
C LYS A 532 21.82 29.53 -7.51
N MET A 533 22.63 29.51 -8.56
CA MET A 533 22.65 28.54 -9.67
C MET A 533 22.82 27.09 -9.21
N THR A 534 22.34 26.14 -10.02
CA THR A 534 22.44 24.71 -9.74
C THR A 534 23.87 24.20 -10.02
N PRO A 535 24.33 23.10 -9.39
CA PRO A 535 25.64 22.51 -9.68
C PRO A 535 25.86 22.22 -11.18
N ALA A 536 24.80 21.86 -11.91
CA ALA A 536 24.86 21.61 -13.35
C ALA A 536 25.28 22.85 -14.16
N ASP A 537 24.98 24.06 -13.68
CA ASP A 537 25.28 25.31 -14.40
C ASP A 537 26.78 25.66 -14.40
N VAL A 538 27.55 25.13 -13.44
CA VAL A 538 28.97 25.43 -13.25
C VAL A 538 29.87 24.36 -13.89
N TYR A 539 29.61 23.07 -13.64
CA TYR A 539 30.51 21.99 -14.07
C TYR A 539 30.30 21.54 -15.52
N LEU A 540 29.09 21.70 -16.09
CA LEU A 540 28.80 21.26 -17.46
C LEU A 540 29.53 22.10 -18.53
N PRO A 541 29.63 23.44 -18.40
CA PRO A 541 30.48 24.25 -19.29
C PRO A 541 31.98 23.91 -19.17
N LEU A 542 32.45 23.60 -17.96
CA LEU A 542 33.83 23.18 -17.70
C LEU A 542 34.15 21.83 -18.36
N HIS A 543 33.25 20.85 -18.25
CA HIS A 543 33.40 19.54 -18.91
C HIS A 543 33.47 19.68 -20.44
N LYS A 544 32.62 20.52 -21.06
CA LYS A 544 32.70 20.80 -22.50
C LYS A 544 34.03 21.40 -22.95
N LYS A 545 34.69 22.17 -22.08
CA LYS A 545 35.98 22.83 -22.38
C LYS A 545 37.19 21.93 -22.12
N LEU A 546 37.13 21.10 -21.08
CA LEU A 546 38.27 20.31 -20.58
C LEU A 546 38.24 18.84 -21.05
N GLY A 547 37.09 18.32 -21.45
CA GLY A 547 36.91 16.91 -21.77
C GLY A 547 36.92 16.01 -20.52
N ASN A 548 37.14 14.70 -20.74
CA ASN A 548 37.20 13.73 -19.66
C ASN A 548 38.58 13.75 -18.98
N ILE A 549 38.59 13.86 -17.66
CA ILE A 549 39.80 13.76 -16.85
C ILE A 549 40.22 12.30 -16.73
N VAL A 550 41.50 12.02 -16.98
CA VAL A 550 42.04 10.67 -16.90
C VAL A 550 42.36 10.32 -15.45
N PHE A 551 41.69 9.29 -14.94
CA PHE A 551 42.01 8.72 -13.64
C PHE A 551 43.17 7.72 -13.78
N ARG A 552 44.25 7.93 -13.02
CA ARG A 552 45.48 7.13 -13.00
C ARG A 552 45.72 6.43 -11.66
N GLY A 553 44.72 6.47 -10.77
CA GLY A 553 44.82 5.95 -9.41
C GLY A 553 44.76 4.43 -9.29
N TYR A 554 44.56 3.71 -10.40
CA TYR A 554 44.71 2.25 -10.43
C TYR A 554 46.19 1.84 -10.44
N GLU A 555 47.02 2.58 -11.16
CA GLU A 555 48.45 2.29 -11.32
C GLU A 555 49.33 3.07 -10.36
N PHE A 556 48.96 4.32 -10.05
CA PHE A 556 49.81 5.25 -9.30
C PHE A 556 49.09 5.87 -8.10
N ASP A 557 49.75 5.88 -6.94
CA ASP A 557 49.28 6.62 -5.76
C ASP A 557 49.81 8.08 -5.73
N GLU A 558 50.75 8.41 -6.61
CA GLU A 558 51.30 9.75 -6.79
C GLU A 558 51.62 10.03 -8.26
N ILE A 559 51.24 11.21 -8.76
CA ILE A 559 51.58 11.65 -10.12
C ILE A 559 51.87 13.15 -10.14
N THR A 560 52.64 13.57 -11.13
CA THR A 560 52.80 15.00 -11.45
C THR A 560 51.77 15.38 -12.50
N SER A 561 50.91 16.36 -12.21
CA SER A 561 49.78 16.76 -13.05
C SER A 561 49.66 18.27 -13.15
N LYS A 562 48.90 18.78 -14.12
CA LYS A 562 48.65 20.22 -14.30
C LYS A 562 47.28 20.61 -13.78
N ILE A 563 47.19 21.77 -13.17
CA ILE A 563 45.91 22.36 -12.75
C ILE A 563 45.23 22.97 -13.97
N VAL A 564 44.05 22.45 -14.32
CA VAL A 564 43.29 22.91 -15.49
C VAL A 564 42.17 23.87 -15.13
N ALA A 565 41.66 23.82 -13.89
CA ALA A 565 40.72 24.79 -13.36
C ALA A 565 40.76 24.85 -11.83
N LEU A 566 40.43 26.04 -11.30
CA LEU A 566 40.23 26.31 -9.88
C LEU A 566 38.86 26.94 -9.70
N LEU A 567 38.12 26.48 -8.70
CA LEU A 567 36.78 26.93 -8.38
C LEU A 567 36.70 27.37 -6.92
N LYS A 568 36.01 28.48 -6.67
CA LYS A 568 35.67 28.95 -5.32
C LYS A 568 34.20 29.38 -5.31
N ASP A 569 33.41 28.85 -4.38
CA ASP A 569 31.97 29.11 -4.28
C ASP A 569 31.19 28.90 -5.60
N GLY A 570 31.63 27.95 -6.43
CA GLY A 570 31.04 27.66 -7.73
C GLY A 570 31.45 28.62 -8.87
N GLN A 571 32.47 29.45 -8.67
CA GLN A 571 32.99 30.36 -9.70
C GLN A 571 34.44 30.05 -10.07
N ASN A 572 34.77 30.14 -11.36
CA ASN A 572 36.15 29.93 -11.85
C ASN A 572 37.06 31.07 -11.41
N ILE A 573 38.20 30.73 -10.80
CA ILE A 573 39.25 31.66 -10.40
C ILE A 573 40.57 31.29 -11.06
N LEU A 574 41.47 32.28 -11.22
CA LEU A 574 42.79 32.08 -11.84
C LEU A 574 43.89 31.81 -10.80
N GLU A 575 43.73 32.34 -9.59
CA GLU A 575 44.67 32.21 -8.47
C GLU A 575 43.88 32.05 -7.16
N ALA A 576 44.38 31.17 -6.28
CA ALA A 576 43.87 30.96 -4.93
C ALA A 576 44.98 31.17 -3.90
N LYS A 577 44.64 31.72 -2.74
CA LYS A 577 45.59 32.12 -1.68
C LYS A 577 45.56 31.18 -0.49
N GLU A 578 46.61 31.26 0.33
CA GLU A 578 46.70 30.54 1.59
C GLU A 578 45.46 30.75 2.49
N GLY A 579 44.97 29.66 3.07
CA GLY A 579 43.79 29.63 3.94
C GLY A 579 42.45 29.44 3.21
N GLU A 580 42.40 29.58 1.88
CA GLU A 580 41.17 29.45 1.10
C GLU A 580 40.76 27.97 0.88
N GLU A 581 39.45 27.72 0.89
CA GLU A 581 38.85 26.46 0.46
C GLU A 581 38.45 26.57 -1.01
N ILE A 582 38.88 25.58 -1.79
CA ILE A 582 38.77 25.60 -3.24
C ILE A 582 38.49 24.20 -3.78
N GLU A 583 37.90 24.13 -4.97
CA GLU A 583 37.85 22.91 -5.75
C GLU A 583 38.85 22.99 -6.90
N ILE A 584 39.62 21.91 -7.07
CA ILE A 584 40.73 21.85 -8.00
C ILE A 584 40.43 20.76 -9.02
N ILE A 585 40.61 21.09 -10.31
CA ILE A 585 40.51 20.12 -11.39
C ILE A 585 41.91 19.96 -11.99
N LEU A 586 42.37 18.72 -12.05
CA LEU A 586 43.66 18.33 -12.61
C LEU A 586 43.47 17.71 -14.00
N SER A 587 44.48 17.79 -14.87
CA SER A 587 44.44 17.15 -16.20
C SER A 587 44.37 15.63 -16.13
N GLU A 588 45.07 15.07 -15.16
CA GLU A 588 44.99 13.66 -14.74
C GLU A 588 45.14 13.58 -13.22
N THR A 589 44.57 12.57 -12.58
CA THR A 589 44.57 12.47 -11.12
C THR A 589 44.74 11.03 -10.60
N PRO A 590 45.50 10.82 -9.51
CA PRO A 590 45.55 9.55 -8.81
C PRO A 590 44.42 9.42 -7.78
N PHE A 591 43.65 10.48 -7.50
CA PHE A 591 42.58 10.50 -6.51
C PHE A 591 41.29 9.87 -7.08
N TYR A 592 40.77 8.87 -6.39
CA TYR A 592 39.49 8.26 -6.71
C TYR A 592 38.37 9.17 -6.23
N ALA A 593 37.46 9.50 -7.13
CA ALA A 593 36.26 10.24 -6.80
C ALA A 593 35.19 9.31 -6.24
N GLU A 594 34.43 9.76 -5.25
CA GLU A 594 33.36 8.96 -4.63
C GLU A 594 32.40 8.36 -5.67
N ALA A 595 32.33 7.03 -5.72
CA ALA A 595 31.52 6.26 -6.66
C ALA A 595 31.42 4.79 -6.23
N GLY A 596 30.35 4.10 -6.65
CA GLY A 596 30.19 2.66 -6.43
C GLY A 596 30.18 2.24 -4.95
N GLY A 597 29.83 3.15 -4.05
CA GLY A 597 29.90 2.95 -2.59
C GLY A 597 31.27 3.25 -1.96
N GLN A 598 32.34 3.39 -2.75
CA GLN A 598 33.66 3.78 -2.25
C GLN A 598 33.74 5.30 -2.02
N VAL A 599 34.15 5.71 -0.82
CA VAL A 599 34.36 7.12 -0.47
C VAL A 599 35.52 7.73 -1.24
N GLY A 600 35.46 9.05 -1.47
CA GLY A 600 36.50 9.81 -2.14
C GLY A 600 37.85 9.77 -1.40
N ASP A 601 38.93 9.82 -2.18
CA ASP A 601 40.28 9.89 -1.63
C ASP A 601 40.59 11.24 -1.01
N LYS A 602 41.47 11.17 -0.01
CA LYS A 602 42.09 12.31 0.65
C LYS A 602 43.59 12.26 0.43
N GLY A 603 44.26 13.38 0.64
CA GLY A 603 45.70 13.47 0.42
C GLY A 603 46.17 14.91 0.31
N GLN A 604 47.23 15.12 -0.47
CA GLN A 604 47.88 16.41 -0.57
C GLN A 604 48.30 16.71 -2.01
N LEU A 605 48.23 17.98 -2.38
CA LEU A 605 48.88 18.50 -3.59
C LEU A 605 50.07 19.37 -3.17
N GLN A 606 51.24 19.14 -3.77
CA GLN A 606 52.49 19.81 -3.41
C GLN A 606 53.16 20.41 -4.64
N VAL A 607 53.53 21.69 -4.57
CA VAL A 607 54.43 22.32 -5.54
C VAL A 607 55.83 22.37 -4.92
N THR A 608 56.77 21.62 -5.47
CA THR A 608 58.18 21.64 -5.08
C THR A 608 58.98 22.50 -6.07
N ARG A 609 59.92 23.30 -5.57
CA ARG A 609 60.94 23.98 -6.39
C ARG A 609 62.28 23.31 -6.15
N LEU A 610 63.07 23.06 -7.19
CA LEU A 610 64.50 22.81 -7.02
C LEU A 610 65.16 24.11 -6.53
N PRO A 611 66.11 24.07 -5.59
CA PRO A 611 66.88 25.25 -5.24
C PRO A 611 67.54 25.81 -6.51
N GLU A 612 67.40 27.11 -6.76
CA GLU A 612 68.20 27.77 -7.78
C GLU A 612 69.67 27.67 -7.38
N GLN A 613 70.52 27.27 -8.33
CA GLN A 613 71.93 27.00 -8.12
C GLN A 613 72.62 28.12 -7.32
N SER A 614 73.11 27.77 -6.14
CA SER A 614 74.23 28.45 -5.49
C SER A 614 75.00 27.37 -4.75
N GLY A 615 76.27 27.19 -5.12
CA GLY A 615 77.09 26.04 -4.73
C GLY A 615 77.05 25.75 -3.23
N GLY A 616 76.60 24.55 -2.89
CA GLY A 616 76.51 24.04 -1.52
C GLY A 616 76.21 22.54 -1.54
N GLN A 617 76.82 21.79 -0.62
CA GLN A 617 76.94 20.33 -0.62
C GLN A 617 75.63 19.54 -0.67
N ALA A 618 75.74 18.29 -1.13
CA ALA A 618 74.70 17.28 -1.19
C ALA A 618 73.91 17.18 0.13
N GLY A 619 72.68 17.66 0.12
CA GLY A 619 71.78 17.64 1.28
C GLY A 619 70.58 18.60 1.22
N ASP A 620 70.44 19.44 0.18
CA ASP A 620 69.35 20.42 0.11
C ASP A 620 67.97 19.76 -0.06
N ARG A 621 67.16 19.85 1.01
CA ARG A 621 65.78 19.39 1.06
C ARG A 621 64.93 20.19 0.08
N LEU A 622 64.20 19.51 -0.82
CA LEU A 622 63.12 20.06 -1.64
C LEU A 622 62.20 20.94 -0.77
N GLN A 623 62.23 22.25 -0.96
CA GLN A 623 61.33 23.14 -0.23
C GLN A 623 59.94 23.12 -0.90
N VAL A 624 58.91 22.79 -0.11
CA VAL A 624 57.51 22.86 -0.54
C VAL A 624 57.08 24.32 -0.56
N LYS A 625 56.86 24.86 -1.77
CA LYS A 625 56.42 26.24 -2.00
C LYS A 625 54.94 26.40 -1.71
N THR A 626 54.12 25.46 -2.21
CA THR A 626 52.67 25.45 -2.05
C THR A 626 52.22 24.07 -1.58
N MET A 627 51.34 24.02 -0.58
CA MET A 627 50.74 22.80 -0.06
C MET A 627 49.22 22.96 0.07
N VAL A 628 48.49 22.03 -0.52
CA VAL A 628 47.03 21.94 -0.44
C VAL A 628 46.66 20.60 0.19
N GLU A 629 45.82 20.65 1.23
CA GLU A 629 45.20 19.48 1.82
C GLU A 629 43.91 19.14 1.07
N ILE A 630 43.81 17.95 0.50
CA ILE A 630 42.59 17.44 -0.14
C ILE A 630 41.78 16.69 0.90
N ARG A 631 40.59 17.21 1.18
CA ARG A 631 39.66 16.66 2.18
C ARG A 631 38.65 15.70 1.59
N ASP A 632 38.32 15.86 0.32
CA ASP A 632 37.42 14.99 -0.39
C ASP A 632 37.62 15.07 -1.91
N THR A 633 37.24 14.01 -2.63
CA THR A 633 37.31 13.96 -4.09
C THR A 633 35.97 13.48 -4.63
N GLN A 634 35.32 14.30 -5.44
CA GLN A 634 33.94 14.11 -5.89
C GLN A 634 33.84 14.07 -7.41
N LYS A 635 32.77 13.44 -7.91
CA LYS A 635 32.44 13.32 -9.34
C LYS A 635 31.16 14.09 -9.65
N PRO A 636 31.22 15.44 -9.76
CA PRO A 636 30.02 16.27 -9.90
C PRO A 636 29.27 16.04 -11.23
N VAL A 637 30.00 15.72 -12.30
CA VAL A 637 29.46 15.29 -13.59
C VAL A 637 30.30 14.16 -14.15
N GLU A 638 29.71 13.34 -15.03
CA GLU A 638 30.40 12.22 -15.65
C GLU A 638 31.62 12.71 -16.45
N GLY A 639 32.79 12.11 -16.18
CA GLY A 639 34.05 12.49 -16.82
C GLY A 639 34.84 13.61 -16.13
N LEU A 640 34.30 14.27 -15.09
CA LEU A 640 35.00 15.32 -14.34
C LEU A 640 35.27 14.89 -12.90
N ILE A 641 36.51 15.09 -12.43
CA ILE A 641 36.92 14.81 -11.04
C ILE A 641 37.30 16.13 -10.37
N ALA A 642 36.61 16.47 -9.29
CA ALA A 642 36.83 17.68 -8.51
C ALA A 642 37.46 17.31 -7.15
N HIS A 643 38.56 17.97 -6.81
CA HIS A 643 39.27 17.77 -5.55
C HIS A 643 38.94 18.93 -4.63
N GLN A 644 38.24 18.66 -3.54
CA GLN A 644 37.88 19.66 -2.53
C GLN A 644 39.00 19.75 -1.51
N GLY A 645 39.60 20.92 -1.39
CA GLY A 645 40.77 21.09 -0.54
C GLY A 645 40.94 22.50 0.02
N LYS A 646 41.82 22.59 1.02
CA LYS A 646 42.21 23.83 1.66
C LYS A 646 43.68 24.09 1.42
N ILE A 647 44.02 25.32 1.02
CA ILE A 647 45.42 25.73 0.86
C ILE A 647 46.01 25.96 2.26
N ILE A 648 46.98 25.14 2.65
CA ILE A 648 47.65 25.22 3.96
C ILE A 648 48.84 26.18 3.90
N LYS A 649 49.52 26.25 2.75
CA LYS A 649 50.70 27.09 2.58
C LYS A 649 50.85 27.54 1.13
N GLY A 650 51.14 28.82 0.90
CA GLY A 650 51.43 29.37 -0.44
C GLY A 650 50.19 29.70 -1.28
N ASN A 651 50.40 29.99 -2.57
CA ASN A 651 49.33 30.30 -3.52
C ASN A 651 49.35 29.30 -4.68
N LEU A 652 48.21 29.16 -5.34
CA LEU A 652 48.00 28.19 -6.42
C LEU A 652 47.41 28.87 -7.67
N LYS A 653 47.99 28.62 -8.85
CA LYS A 653 47.51 29.20 -10.12
C LYS A 653 47.09 28.13 -11.13
N VAL A 654 46.09 28.45 -11.94
CA VAL A 654 45.71 27.61 -13.10
C VAL A 654 46.90 27.51 -14.06
N GLY A 655 47.20 26.29 -14.52
CA GLY A 655 48.32 25.97 -15.40
C GLY A 655 49.61 25.55 -14.68
N GLU A 656 49.68 25.69 -13.36
CA GLU A 656 50.83 25.21 -12.58
C GLU A 656 50.89 23.67 -12.54
N THR A 657 52.11 23.16 -12.55
CA THR A 657 52.41 21.73 -12.38
C THR A 657 52.49 21.41 -10.88
N ILE A 658 51.76 20.38 -10.45
CA ILE A 658 51.66 19.98 -9.05
C ILE A 658 51.86 18.48 -8.88
N LEU A 659 52.48 18.08 -7.78
CA LEU A 659 52.60 16.68 -7.37
C LEU A 659 51.37 16.31 -6.55
N ALA A 660 50.52 15.47 -7.12
CA ALA A 660 49.31 14.95 -6.51
C ALA A 660 49.61 13.65 -5.77
N LYS A 661 49.41 13.60 -4.45
CA LYS A 661 49.69 12.43 -3.59
C LYS A 661 48.46 12.04 -2.79
N VAL A 662 47.98 10.82 -2.98
CA VAL A 662 46.89 10.28 -2.14
C VAL A 662 47.44 9.84 -0.78
N ASP A 663 46.60 9.88 0.25
CA ASP A 663 46.89 9.26 1.53
C ASP A 663 46.95 7.73 1.35
N LYS A 664 48.18 7.19 1.30
CA LYS A 664 48.45 5.78 1.01
C LYS A 664 47.85 4.85 2.06
N GLU A 665 47.88 5.22 3.33
CA GLU A 665 47.37 4.36 4.41
C GLU A 665 45.85 4.32 4.41
N ARG A 666 45.22 5.49 4.20
CA ARG A 666 43.78 5.58 3.99
C ARG A 666 43.34 4.81 2.75
N ARG A 667 44.05 4.95 1.63
CA ARG A 667 43.78 4.23 0.38
C ARG A 667 43.87 2.71 0.57
N LYS A 668 44.92 2.23 1.27
CA LYS A 668 45.07 0.80 1.59
C LYS A 668 43.88 0.30 2.41
N ALA A 669 43.46 1.03 3.43
CA ALA A 669 42.31 0.64 4.24
C ALA A 669 41.01 0.54 3.41
N ILE A 670 40.78 1.50 2.50
CA ILE A 670 39.66 1.43 1.55
C ILE A 670 39.79 0.21 0.63
N LYS A 671 40.95 -0.02 0.02
CA LYS A 671 41.20 -1.17 -0.86
C LYS A 671 40.89 -2.50 -0.17
N ARG A 672 41.31 -2.65 1.10
CA ARG A 672 41.03 -3.83 1.94
C ARG A 672 39.53 -4.03 2.12
N ASN A 673 38.84 -2.99 2.56
CA ASN A 673 37.39 -3.04 2.77
C ASN A 673 36.63 -3.29 1.46
N HIS A 674 37.11 -2.75 0.32
CA HIS A 674 36.49 -2.97 -0.97
C HIS A 674 36.63 -4.42 -1.43
N THR A 675 37.85 -4.97 -1.40
CA THR A 675 38.06 -6.38 -1.75
C THR A 675 37.30 -7.31 -0.78
N ALA A 676 37.28 -6.99 0.52
CA ALA A 676 36.51 -7.74 1.51
C ALA A 676 34.99 -7.69 1.23
N THR A 677 34.48 -6.61 0.64
CA THR A 677 33.08 -6.51 0.22
C THR A 677 32.72 -7.59 -0.82
N HIS A 678 33.61 -7.85 -1.79
CA HIS A 678 33.41 -8.91 -2.78
C HIS A 678 33.48 -10.31 -2.17
N LEU A 679 34.41 -10.53 -1.23
CA LEU A 679 34.50 -11.80 -0.51
C LEU A 679 33.24 -12.06 0.32
N LEU A 680 32.76 -11.03 1.04
CA LEU A 680 31.54 -11.09 1.83
C LEU A 680 30.32 -11.36 0.96
N HIS A 681 30.20 -10.70 -0.19
CA HIS A 681 29.10 -10.92 -1.12
C HIS A 681 29.05 -12.37 -1.61
N ARG A 682 30.21 -12.96 -1.94
CA ARG A 682 30.29 -14.38 -2.29
C ARG A 682 29.94 -15.28 -1.12
N ALA A 683 30.49 -15.03 0.07
CA ALA A 683 30.23 -15.83 1.27
C ALA A 683 28.74 -15.83 1.64
N LEU A 684 28.10 -14.66 1.57
CA LEU A 684 26.65 -14.52 1.78
C LEU A 684 25.85 -15.38 0.80
N ARG A 685 26.22 -15.38 -0.48
CA ARG A 685 25.55 -16.22 -1.49
C ARG A 685 25.81 -17.71 -1.28
N GLN A 686 26.98 -18.10 -0.79
CA GLN A 686 27.29 -19.50 -0.47
C GLN A 686 26.50 -20.02 0.73
N VAL A 687 26.33 -19.21 1.78
CA VAL A 687 25.64 -19.62 3.02
C VAL A 687 24.12 -19.44 2.90
N LEU A 688 23.67 -18.31 2.38
CA LEU A 688 22.26 -17.92 2.36
C LEU A 688 21.58 -18.17 1.00
N GLY A 689 22.34 -18.55 -0.03
CA GLY A 689 21.86 -18.80 -1.39
C GLY A 689 21.93 -17.60 -2.33
N GLU A 690 21.67 -17.86 -3.61
CA GLU A 690 21.85 -16.92 -4.75
C GLU A 690 21.03 -15.62 -4.68
N GLN A 691 20.06 -15.56 -3.77
CA GLN A 691 19.19 -14.40 -3.56
C GLN A 691 19.80 -13.28 -2.71
N ALA A 692 20.92 -13.53 -2.02
CA ALA A 692 21.64 -12.56 -1.21
C ALA A 692 22.40 -11.55 -2.10
N VAL A 693 21.65 -10.82 -2.91
CA VAL A 693 22.17 -9.84 -3.88
C VAL A 693 22.28 -8.47 -3.23
N GLN A 694 23.38 -7.77 -3.54
CA GLN A 694 23.63 -6.40 -3.09
C GLN A 694 22.49 -5.43 -3.44
N SER A 695 22.11 -4.61 -2.47
CA SER A 695 21.12 -3.52 -2.58
C SER A 695 21.71 -2.16 -2.22
N GLY A 696 22.90 -2.12 -1.60
CA GLY A 696 23.62 -0.91 -1.24
C GLY A 696 24.99 -1.24 -0.65
N SER A 697 25.95 -0.32 -0.78
CA SER A 697 27.27 -0.48 -0.19
C SER A 697 27.84 0.87 0.24
N LEU A 698 28.68 0.85 1.28
CA LEU A 698 29.56 1.96 1.66
C LEU A 698 30.91 1.35 2.04
N VAL A 699 31.98 1.82 1.42
CA VAL A 699 33.35 1.40 1.66
C VAL A 699 34.14 2.62 2.15
N ALA A 700 34.24 2.75 3.48
CA ALA A 700 35.05 3.75 4.16
C ALA A 700 36.35 3.11 4.68
N PRO A 701 37.34 3.85 5.19
CA PRO A 701 38.59 3.26 5.64
C PRO A 701 38.42 2.54 6.99
N GLU A 702 37.63 3.09 7.93
CA GLU A 702 37.42 2.49 9.26
C GLU A 702 36.51 1.27 9.22
N ARG A 703 35.52 1.28 8.32
CA ARG A 703 34.51 0.23 8.19
C ARG A 703 33.91 0.19 6.80
N PHE A 704 33.25 -0.91 6.48
CA PHE A 704 32.34 -0.98 5.35
C PHE A 704 31.00 -1.56 5.75
N ARG A 705 30.03 -1.31 4.89
CA ARG A 705 28.63 -1.62 5.09
C ARG A 705 28.10 -2.26 3.81
N PHE A 706 27.49 -3.42 3.96
CA PHE A 706 26.94 -4.17 2.86
C PHE A 706 25.46 -4.46 3.10
N ASP A 707 24.62 -3.94 2.21
CA ASP A 707 23.18 -4.12 2.28
C ASP A 707 22.76 -5.17 1.24
N PHE A 708 22.02 -6.20 1.65
CA PHE A 708 21.64 -7.31 0.78
C PHE A 708 20.21 -7.78 1.01
N ASN A 709 19.63 -8.39 -0.03
CA ASN A 709 18.25 -8.85 0.01
C ASN A 709 18.12 -10.20 0.74
N TYR A 710 17.69 -10.19 2.00
CA TYR A 710 17.39 -11.40 2.74
C TYR A 710 16.25 -11.16 3.75
N PRO A 711 15.24 -12.05 3.84
CA PRO A 711 14.07 -11.82 4.68
C PRO A 711 14.32 -12.13 6.16
N LYS A 712 15.27 -13.03 6.46
CA LYS A 712 15.55 -13.48 7.82
C LYS A 712 16.64 -12.67 8.48
N ALA A 713 16.58 -12.60 9.81
CA ALA A 713 17.77 -12.28 10.58
C ALA A 713 18.71 -13.48 10.46
N LEU A 714 20.01 -13.20 10.36
CA LEU A 714 20.98 -14.28 10.31
C LEU A 714 21.10 -14.86 11.70
N THR A 715 21.19 -16.18 11.79
CA THR A 715 21.54 -16.81 13.06
C THR A 715 23.00 -16.53 13.39
N GLU A 716 23.36 -16.67 14.67
CA GLU A 716 24.75 -16.53 15.09
C GLU A 716 25.66 -17.54 14.36
N ASP A 717 25.19 -18.78 14.19
CA ASP A 717 25.89 -19.81 13.40
C ASP A 717 26.08 -19.42 11.93
N GLU A 718 25.08 -18.81 11.29
CA GLU A 718 25.18 -18.33 9.92
C GLU A 718 26.22 -17.20 9.81
N LEU A 719 26.22 -16.25 10.76
CA LEU A 719 27.20 -15.16 10.81
C LEU A 719 28.63 -15.67 11.02
N ILE A 720 28.81 -16.61 11.96
CA ILE A 720 30.10 -17.26 12.20
C ILE A 720 30.59 -17.93 10.92
N LYS A 721 29.73 -18.72 10.26
CA LYS A 721 30.09 -19.41 9.02
C LYS A 721 30.45 -18.45 7.87
N ILE A 722 29.73 -17.34 7.73
CA ILE A 722 30.05 -16.31 6.73
C ILE A 722 31.41 -15.67 7.03
N GLU A 723 31.65 -15.32 8.29
CA GLU A 723 32.93 -14.75 8.73
C GLU A 723 34.09 -15.73 8.52
N GLU A 724 33.89 -17.02 8.78
CA GLU A 724 34.87 -18.08 8.52
C GLU A 724 35.19 -18.21 7.04
N ILE A 725 34.18 -18.23 6.15
CA ILE A 725 34.40 -18.33 4.70
C ILE A 725 35.24 -17.14 4.20
N VAL A 726 34.92 -15.92 4.66
CA VAL A 726 35.69 -14.73 4.25
C VAL A 726 37.11 -14.80 4.78
N ASN A 727 37.32 -15.13 6.05
CA ASN A 727 38.66 -15.25 6.62
C ASN A 727 39.46 -16.39 5.97
N ASN A 728 38.84 -17.53 5.64
CA ASN A 728 39.48 -18.60 4.89
C ASN A 728 39.90 -18.12 3.49
N ALA A 729 39.03 -17.41 2.77
CA ALA A 729 39.38 -16.83 1.47
C ALA A 729 40.52 -15.78 1.55
N ILE A 730 40.67 -15.11 2.70
CA ILE A 730 41.81 -14.22 2.97
C ILE A 730 43.08 -15.04 3.24
N LEU A 731 42.98 -16.14 4.00
CA LEU A 731 44.10 -17.05 4.30
C LEU A 731 44.63 -17.78 3.05
N GLU A 732 43.74 -18.13 2.12
CA GLU A 732 44.09 -18.74 0.83
C GLU A 732 44.81 -17.76 -0.13
N ASP A 733 44.84 -16.46 0.19
CA ASP A 733 45.55 -15.40 -0.54
C ASP A 733 45.28 -15.37 -2.07
N TYR A 734 44.01 -15.51 -2.46
CA TYR A 734 43.55 -15.41 -3.84
C TYR A 734 44.04 -14.15 -4.54
N SER A 735 44.43 -14.28 -5.81
CA SER A 735 44.80 -13.15 -6.67
C SER A 735 43.57 -12.34 -7.07
N VAL A 736 43.69 -11.01 -7.03
CA VAL A 736 42.65 -10.07 -7.45
C VAL A 736 43.06 -9.45 -8.78
N LEU A 737 42.39 -9.89 -9.85
CA LEU A 737 42.69 -9.52 -11.23
C LEU A 737 41.64 -8.55 -11.76
N THR A 738 42.06 -7.55 -12.54
CA THR A 738 41.14 -6.56 -13.11
C THR A 738 41.39 -6.37 -14.60
N SER A 739 40.32 -6.23 -15.39
CA SER A 739 40.41 -6.01 -16.83
C SER A 739 39.26 -5.14 -17.35
N GLU A 740 39.54 -4.37 -18.40
CA GLU A 740 38.50 -3.68 -19.17
C GLU A 740 38.01 -4.59 -20.30
N ILE A 741 36.74 -4.98 -20.23
CA ILE A 741 36.11 -5.88 -21.19
C ILE A 741 34.81 -5.28 -21.70
N THR A 742 34.28 -5.81 -22.80
CA THR A 742 32.96 -5.38 -23.28
C THR A 742 31.86 -5.98 -22.41
N LEU A 743 30.69 -5.32 -22.38
CA LEU A 743 29.53 -5.83 -21.65
C LEU A 743 29.08 -7.22 -22.15
N SER A 744 29.30 -7.56 -23.43
CA SER A 744 29.01 -8.89 -23.97
C SER A 744 29.96 -9.95 -23.42
N GLN A 745 31.27 -9.67 -23.41
CA GLN A 745 32.28 -10.57 -22.85
C GLN A 745 32.07 -10.80 -21.34
N ALA A 746 31.70 -9.75 -20.60
CA ALA A 746 31.38 -9.85 -19.18
C ALA A 746 30.23 -10.83 -18.90
N LYS A 747 29.20 -10.86 -19.77
CA LYS A 747 28.07 -11.80 -19.63
C LYS A 747 28.47 -13.24 -19.94
N GLU A 748 29.35 -13.46 -20.91
CA GLU A 748 29.80 -14.80 -21.31
C GLU A 748 30.62 -15.48 -20.20
N ILE A 749 31.45 -14.73 -19.49
CA ILE A 749 32.27 -15.23 -18.37
C ILE A 749 31.50 -15.31 -17.04
N GLY A 750 30.20 -14.97 -17.04
CA GLY A 750 29.36 -15.03 -15.84
C GLY A 750 29.61 -13.92 -14.82
N ALA A 751 30.19 -12.79 -15.24
CA ALA A 751 30.42 -11.65 -14.34
C ALA A 751 29.09 -11.12 -13.80
N MET A 752 29.03 -10.95 -12.48
CA MET A 752 27.85 -10.42 -11.83
C MET A 752 27.74 -8.91 -12.09
N MET A 753 26.56 -8.50 -12.57
CA MET A 753 26.18 -7.10 -12.76
C MET A 753 25.41 -6.62 -11.52
N LEU A 754 25.77 -5.46 -10.99
CA LEU A 754 25.06 -4.84 -9.86
C LEU A 754 23.74 -4.22 -10.34
N PHE A 755 22.66 -4.42 -9.58
CA PHE A 755 21.31 -4.04 -9.98
C PHE A 755 21.12 -2.51 -9.85
N GLY A 756 20.75 -1.83 -10.94
CA GLY A 756 20.42 -0.39 -10.93
C GLY A 756 21.46 0.54 -11.56
N GLU A 757 22.65 0.05 -11.90
CA GLU A 757 23.68 0.84 -12.59
C GLU A 757 23.50 0.82 -14.13
N LYS A 758 23.76 1.96 -14.77
CA LYS A 758 23.83 2.06 -16.23
C LYS A 758 25.27 1.78 -16.67
N TYR A 759 25.48 0.67 -17.37
CA TYR A 759 26.78 0.29 -17.89
C TYR A 759 27.01 0.85 -19.30
N GLY A 760 28.23 1.35 -19.56
CA GLY A 760 28.70 1.70 -20.90
C GLY A 760 29.08 0.47 -21.73
N GLU A 761 29.54 0.67 -22.98
CA GLU A 761 29.97 -0.43 -23.86
C GLU A 761 31.21 -1.18 -23.33
N LYS A 762 32.12 -0.45 -22.69
CA LYS A 762 33.27 -1.00 -21.95
C LYS A 762 33.01 -0.89 -20.45
N VAL A 763 33.27 -1.97 -19.73
CA VAL A 763 33.12 -2.06 -18.27
C VAL A 763 34.38 -2.63 -17.64
N ARG A 764 34.68 -2.19 -16.43
CA ARG A 764 35.78 -2.74 -15.64
C ARG A 764 35.27 -3.91 -14.81
N MET A 765 35.94 -5.04 -14.95
CA MET A 765 35.65 -6.27 -14.22
C MET A 765 36.76 -6.56 -13.22
N VAL A 766 36.36 -7.09 -12.06
CA VAL A 766 37.23 -7.55 -10.97
C VAL A 766 36.94 -9.02 -10.70
N MET A 767 37.99 -9.83 -10.69
CA MET A 767 37.93 -11.27 -10.45
C MET A 767 38.87 -11.65 -9.30
N VAL A 768 38.37 -12.43 -8.36
CA VAL A 768 39.14 -13.02 -7.26
C VAL A 768 39.29 -14.51 -7.55
N THR A 769 40.51 -15.01 -7.73
CA THR A 769 40.79 -16.38 -8.20
C THR A 769 42.12 -16.94 -7.69
N GLY A 770 42.21 -18.27 -7.56
CA GLY A 770 43.46 -18.98 -7.26
C GLY A 770 44.27 -19.37 -8.49
N GLU A 771 43.65 -19.50 -9.66
CA GLU A 771 44.27 -20.11 -10.86
C GLU A 771 44.35 -19.16 -12.07
N GLY A 772 44.13 -17.86 -11.86
CA GLY A 772 44.29 -16.81 -12.88
C GLY A 772 43.14 -16.71 -13.90
N TRP A 773 43.37 -15.98 -15.01
CA TRP A 773 42.35 -15.64 -16.02
C TRP A 773 41.72 -16.83 -16.74
N GLN A 774 42.40 -17.98 -16.77
CA GLN A 774 41.98 -19.17 -17.51
C GLN A 774 40.90 -19.97 -16.76
N ALA A 775 40.81 -19.82 -15.44
CA ALA A 775 39.88 -20.51 -14.56
C ALA A 775 38.72 -19.59 -14.10
N ALA A 776 38.17 -18.77 -15.02
CA ALA A 776 37.05 -17.87 -14.68
C ALA A 776 35.82 -18.62 -14.12
N LYS A 777 35.65 -19.92 -14.44
CA LYS A 777 34.57 -20.74 -13.89
C LYS A 777 34.77 -21.10 -12.41
N ASP A 778 36.02 -21.18 -11.98
CA ASP A 778 36.43 -21.59 -10.63
C ASP A 778 36.84 -20.39 -9.77
N ALA A 779 36.69 -19.18 -10.29
CA ALA A 779 36.92 -17.96 -9.56
C ALA A 779 36.02 -17.87 -8.32
N PHE A 780 36.58 -17.36 -7.23
CA PHE A 780 35.86 -17.13 -5.99
C PHE A 780 34.76 -16.08 -6.20
N SER A 781 35.09 -14.94 -6.82
CA SER A 781 34.10 -13.93 -7.24
C SER A 781 34.48 -13.27 -8.56
N ILE A 782 33.47 -12.88 -9.35
CA ILE A 782 33.61 -12.11 -10.60
C ILE A 782 32.51 -11.05 -10.64
N GLU A 783 32.89 -9.78 -10.55
CA GLU A 783 31.95 -8.66 -10.42
C GLU A 783 32.38 -7.47 -11.29
N LEU A 784 31.43 -6.71 -11.82
CA LEU A 784 31.71 -5.42 -12.46
C LEU A 784 31.93 -4.36 -11.38
N CYS A 785 33.15 -3.86 -11.26
CA CYS A 785 33.50 -2.87 -10.25
C CYS A 785 34.56 -1.88 -10.73
N GLY A 786 34.22 -0.59 -10.61
CA GLY A 786 35.12 0.53 -10.90
C GLY A 786 35.99 0.95 -9.72
N GLY A 787 35.93 0.27 -8.57
CA GLY A 787 36.65 0.65 -7.37
C GLY A 787 38.14 0.30 -7.35
N THR A 788 38.83 0.76 -6.32
CA THR A 788 40.23 0.35 -6.05
C THR A 788 40.25 -0.90 -5.18
N HIS A 789 41.07 -1.89 -5.54
CA HIS A 789 41.17 -3.18 -4.85
C HIS A 789 42.60 -3.48 -4.39
N CYS A 790 42.72 -4.40 -3.42
CA CYS A 790 43.97 -5.09 -3.11
C CYS A 790 44.46 -5.93 -4.30
N ARG A 791 45.74 -6.32 -4.30
CA ARG A 791 46.30 -7.22 -5.33
C ARG A 791 46.02 -8.69 -5.03
N THR A 792 45.97 -9.05 -3.76
CA THR A 792 45.59 -10.38 -3.28
C THR A 792 44.65 -10.25 -2.10
N SER A 793 43.89 -11.30 -1.78
CA SER A 793 42.96 -11.29 -0.63
C SER A 793 43.71 -11.24 0.70
N GLY A 794 44.93 -11.78 0.82
CA GLY A 794 45.74 -11.75 2.02
C GLY A 794 46.11 -10.34 2.49
N GLU A 795 46.18 -9.36 1.57
CA GLU A 795 46.40 -7.95 1.91
C GLU A 795 45.29 -7.36 2.80
N ILE A 796 44.10 -7.97 2.84
CA ILE A 796 42.99 -7.60 3.73
C ILE A 796 43.38 -7.79 5.21
N GLY A 797 44.15 -8.83 5.52
CA GLY A 797 44.57 -9.17 6.88
C GLY A 797 43.49 -9.92 7.64
N SER A 798 42.81 -9.26 8.57
CA SER A 798 41.71 -9.86 9.34
C SER A 798 40.38 -9.27 8.92
N PHE A 799 39.31 -10.04 9.00
CA PHE A 799 37.94 -9.61 8.75
C PHE A 799 37.04 -9.93 9.96
N LYS A 800 36.23 -8.95 10.38
CA LYS A 800 35.26 -9.12 11.47
C LYS A 800 33.93 -8.46 11.14
N ILE A 801 32.84 -9.20 11.34
CA ILE A 801 31.48 -8.67 11.33
C ILE A 801 31.20 -8.02 12.68
N LEU A 802 30.81 -6.74 12.67
CA LEU A 802 30.46 -6.00 13.87
C LEU A 802 29.00 -6.18 14.25
N SER A 803 28.12 -6.12 13.26
CA SER A 803 26.69 -6.23 13.49
C SER A 803 25.93 -6.61 12.24
N GLU A 804 24.76 -7.18 12.46
CA GLU A 804 23.77 -7.51 11.46
C GLU A 804 22.44 -6.88 11.88
N THR A 805 21.86 -6.03 11.03
CA THR A 805 20.63 -5.28 11.34
C THR A 805 19.63 -5.27 10.18
N SER A 806 18.34 -5.15 10.51
CA SER A 806 17.30 -4.87 9.51
C SER A 806 17.23 -3.38 9.23
N ILE A 807 17.43 -2.95 7.98
CA ILE A 807 17.20 -1.55 7.59
C ILE A 807 15.74 -1.36 7.19
N ALA A 808 15.28 -2.30 6.39
CA ALA A 808 13.95 -2.36 5.84
C ALA A 808 13.60 -3.84 5.81
N ALA A 809 12.34 -4.18 5.62
CA ALA A 809 12.05 -5.58 5.42
C ALA A 809 12.73 -6.09 4.18
N GLY A 810 13.16 -7.34 4.24
CA GLY A 810 13.86 -8.00 3.15
C GLY A 810 15.23 -7.48 2.86
N VAL A 811 15.68 -6.43 3.56
CA VAL A 811 17.00 -5.84 3.37
C VAL A 811 17.72 -5.87 4.70
N ARG A 812 18.80 -6.65 4.73
CA ARG A 812 19.70 -6.79 5.88
C ARG A 812 20.96 -6.01 5.61
N ARG A 813 21.58 -5.52 6.69
CA ARG A 813 22.83 -4.78 6.68
C ARG A 813 23.84 -5.53 7.49
N ILE A 814 24.99 -5.81 6.89
CA ILE A 814 26.18 -6.21 7.62
C ILE A 814 27.13 -5.02 7.67
N GLU A 815 27.57 -4.68 8.88
CA GLU A 815 28.68 -3.77 9.09
C GLU A 815 29.91 -4.58 9.48
N SER A 816 31.05 -4.29 8.84
CA SER A 816 32.27 -5.05 9.02
C SER A 816 33.50 -4.16 8.95
N ILE A 817 34.58 -4.67 9.53
CA ILE A 817 35.88 -4.00 9.61
C ILE A 817 36.98 -4.95 9.16
N THR A 818 38.09 -4.38 8.66
CA THR A 818 39.24 -5.16 8.21
C THR A 818 40.57 -4.63 8.73
N GLY A 819 41.60 -5.49 8.69
CA GLY A 819 42.98 -5.13 8.94
C GLY A 819 43.19 -4.52 10.34
N LYS A 820 43.79 -3.32 10.39
CA LYS A 820 44.17 -2.67 11.66
C LYS A 820 42.98 -2.41 12.59
N TYR A 821 41.80 -2.11 12.04
CA TYR A 821 40.62 -1.76 12.84
C TYR A 821 40.05 -2.97 13.57
N VAL A 822 40.22 -4.19 13.03
CA VAL A 822 39.87 -5.44 13.74
C VAL A 822 40.74 -5.61 14.98
N ARG A 823 42.05 -5.36 14.84
CA ARG A 823 42.99 -5.44 15.97
C ARG A 823 42.66 -4.43 17.07
N GLU A 824 42.36 -3.19 16.69
CA GLU A 824 41.92 -2.14 17.63
C GLU A 824 40.61 -2.51 18.34
N TYR A 825 39.65 -3.07 17.60
CA TYR A 825 38.37 -3.53 18.14
C TYR A 825 38.54 -4.65 19.19
N ILE A 826 39.34 -5.68 18.88
CA ILE A 826 39.61 -6.80 19.79
C ILE A 826 40.30 -6.29 21.07
N GLN A 827 41.25 -5.37 20.95
CA GLN A 827 41.92 -4.78 22.10
C GLN A 827 40.95 -4.01 23.00
N ASN A 828 40.00 -3.26 22.41
CA ASN A 828 39.00 -2.53 23.18
C ASN A 828 38.02 -3.49 23.89
N LEU A 829 37.57 -4.56 23.23
CA LEU A 829 36.72 -5.59 23.86
C LEU A 829 37.40 -6.23 25.07
N LYS A 830 38.70 -6.55 24.94
CA LYS A 830 39.47 -7.09 26.05
C LYS A 830 39.52 -6.14 27.24
N ASN A 831 39.81 -4.86 27.01
CA ASN A 831 39.84 -3.85 28.07
C ASN A 831 38.47 -3.66 28.78
N ILE A 832 37.36 -3.85 28.06
CA ILE A 832 36.01 -3.79 28.64
C ILE A 832 35.75 -5.02 29.51
N LEU A 833 36.12 -6.22 29.03
CA LEU A 833 35.96 -7.46 29.77
C LEU A 833 36.76 -7.44 31.08
N GLU A 834 38.00 -6.94 31.03
CA GLU A 834 38.87 -6.73 32.20
C GLU A 834 38.18 -5.82 33.24
N GLN A 835 37.58 -4.70 32.82
CA GLN A 835 36.87 -3.78 33.72
C GLN A 835 35.62 -4.41 34.36
N ILE A 836 34.89 -5.27 33.62
CA ILE A 836 33.71 -5.97 34.16
C ILE A 836 34.15 -7.00 35.20
N ALA A 837 35.18 -7.78 34.88
CA ALA A 837 35.76 -8.77 35.80
C ALA A 837 36.23 -8.12 37.11
N GLU A 838 36.89 -6.96 37.02
CA GLU A 838 37.31 -6.18 38.19
C GLU A 838 36.11 -5.73 39.06
N LYS A 839 35.06 -5.17 38.45
CA LYS A 839 33.85 -4.72 39.17
C LYS A 839 33.09 -5.84 39.85
N LEU A 840 33.08 -7.03 39.26
CA LEU A 840 32.42 -8.22 39.83
C LEU A 840 33.32 -9.00 40.79
N SER A 841 34.60 -8.61 40.89
CA SER A 841 35.64 -9.32 41.63
C SER A 841 35.72 -10.80 41.22
N SER A 842 35.72 -11.05 39.91
CA SER A 842 35.81 -12.38 39.30
C SER A 842 36.93 -12.43 38.25
N SER A 843 37.31 -13.62 37.80
CA SER A 843 38.11 -13.77 36.57
C SER A 843 37.25 -13.54 35.32
N GLU A 844 37.88 -13.27 34.17
CA GLU A 844 37.19 -13.12 32.87
C GLU A 844 36.30 -14.32 32.53
N GLU A 845 36.76 -15.53 32.86
CA GLU A 845 36.03 -16.80 32.62
C GLU A 845 34.82 -16.97 33.55
N ASP A 846 34.84 -16.41 34.77
CA ASP A 846 33.78 -16.60 35.78
C ASP A 846 32.81 -15.41 35.88
N VAL A 847 32.98 -14.38 35.04
CA VAL A 847 32.12 -13.18 34.98
C VAL A 847 30.64 -13.53 34.89
N ILE A 848 30.28 -14.47 34.00
CA ILE A 848 28.88 -14.84 33.75
C ILE A 848 28.25 -15.50 34.99
N ASN A 849 28.92 -16.51 35.56
CA ASN A 849 28.44 -17.20 36.77
C ASN A 849 28.28 -16.23 37.95
N ARG A 850 29.21 -15.29 38.11
CA ARG A 850 29.15 -14.29 39.18
C ARG A 850 27.95 -13.36 39.00
N LEU A 851 27.68 -12.94 37.76
CA LEU A 851 26.54 -12.10 37.41
C LEU A 851 25.20 -12.82 37.67
N GLU A 852 25.08 -14.08 37.27
CA GLU A 852 23.88 -14.89 37.51
C GLU A 852 23.57 -15.02 39.01
N LYS A 853 24.60 -15.26 39.84
CA LYS A 853 24.44 -15.31 41.31
C LYS A 853 23.93 -13.98 41.89
N ILE A 854 24.42 -12.85 41.38
CA ILE A 854 23.97 -11.53 41.83
C ILE A 854 22.51 -11.30 41.46
N LEU A 855 22.12 -11.61 40.21
CA LEU A 855 20.74 -11.49 39.74
C LEU A 855 19.78 -12.38 40.54
N GLN A 856 20.17 -13.62 40.81
CA GLN A 856 19.37 -14.54 41.62
C GLN A 856 19.18 -14.05 43.05
N ASN A 857 20.23 -13.46 43.65
CA ASN A 857 20.15 -12.87 44.98
C ASN A 857 19.22 -11.65 45.01
N GLN A 858 19.26 -10.82 43.96
CA GLN A 858 18.36 -9.67 43.84
C GLN A 858 16.88 -10.11 43.80
N GLU A 859 16.54 -11.11 42.98
CA GLU A 859 15.17 -11.63 42.89
C GLU A 859 14.69 -12.21 44.23
N ASN A 860 15.58 -12.90 44.96
CA ASN A 860 15.28 -13.44 46.28
C ASN A 860 15.01 -12.33 47.31
N LEU A 861 15.79 -11.25 47.28
CA LEU A 861 15.58 -10.08 48.15
C LEU A 861 14.25 -9.39 47.83
N GLU A 862 13.88 -9.24 46.56
CA GLU A 862 12.59 -8.66 46.16
C GLU A 862 11.40 -9.47 46.68
N LYS A 863 11.46 -10.81 46.60
CA LYS A 863 10.45 -11.72 47.17
C LYS A 863 10.36 -11.57 48.69
N GLN A 864 11.51 -11.47 49.38
CA GLN A 864 11.54 -11.26 50.83
C GLN A 864 10.88 -9.94 51.21
N VAL A 865 11.18 -8.84 50.51
CA VAL A 865 10.57 -7.52 50.75
C VAL A 865 9.04 -7.57 50.61
N LEU A 866 8.51 -8.23 49.59
CA LEU A 866 7.06 -8.37 49.40
C LEU A 866 6.40 -9.18 50.52
N SER A 867 7.05 -10.27 50.96
CA SER A 867 6.56 -11.10 52.06
C SER A 867 6.49 -10.33 53.38
N LEU A 868 7.51 -9.52 53.67
CA LEU A 868 7.59 -8.68 54.87
C LEU A 868 6.52 -7.58 54.84
N ARG A 869 6.32 -6.92 53.69
CA ARG A 869 5.24 -5.94 53.51
C ARG A 869 3.85 -6.54 53.76
N THR A 870 3.60 -7.76 53.27
CA THR A 870 2.32 -8.46 53.50
C THR A 870 2.09 -8.77 54.97
N ARG A 871 3.14 -9.19 55.70
CA ARG A 871 3.06 -9.44 57.14
C ARG A 871 2.76 -8.16 57.93
N LEU A 872 3.42 -7.05 57.59
CA LEU A 872 3.18 -5.74 58.23
C LEU A 872 1.75 -5.27 58.04
N LEU A 873 1.20 -5.40 56.82
CA LEU A 873 -0.19 -5.03 56.54
C LEU A 873 -1.18 -5.82 57.40
N ASN A 874 -0.97 -7.13 57.56
CA ASN A 874 -1.89 -7.95 58.38
C ASN A 874 -1.91 -7.53 59.85
N ILE A 875 -0.78 -7.12 60.43
CA ILE A 875 -0.71 -6.61 61.80
C ILE A 875 -1.50 -5.30 61.93
N GLN A 876 -1.36 -4.39 60.97
CA GLN A 876 -2.08 -3.11 60.95
C GLN A 876 -3.61 -3.28 60.85
N VAL A 877 -4.10 -4.32 60.16
CA VAL A 877 -5.55 -4.61 60.10
C VAL A 877 -6.11 -4.88 61.50
N GLU A 878 -5.40 -5.64 62.32
CA GLU A 878 -5.85 -6.01 63.67
C GLU A 878 -5.89 -4.81 64.61
N GLU A 879 -4.90 -3.92 64.54
CA GLU A 879 -4.87 -2.68 65.33
C GLU A 879 -6.02 -1.72 64.96
N ILE A 880 -6.32 -1.57 63.67
CA ILE A 880 -7.35 -0.64 63.19
C ILE A 880 -8.77 -1.10 63.58
N ILE A 881 -9.01 -2.41 63.67
CA ILE A 881 -10.30 -2.96 64.12
C ILE A 881 -10.60 -2.56 65.58
N CYS A 882 -9.58 -2.41 66.43
CA CYS A 882 -9.77 -1.96 67.81
C CYS A 882 -10.25 -0.49 67.91
N GLN A 883 -10.08 0.32 66.87
CA GLN A 883 -10.38 1.75 66.84
C GLN A 883 -11.76 2.08 66.21
N VAL A 884 -12.59 1.07 65.94
CA VAL A 884 -13.91 1.22 65.30
C VAL A 884 -14.85 2.11 66.12
N LYS A 885 -15.40 3.17 65.51
CA LYS A 885 -16.41 4.05 66.12
C LYS A 885 -17.83 3.61 65.74
N LYS A 886 -18.82 3.73 66.63
CA LYS A 886 -20.23 3.40 66.35
C LYS A 886 -21.09 4.67 66.32
N ILE A 887 -21.86 4.86 65.24
CA ILE A 887 -22.82 5.99 65.10
C ILE A 887 -24.17 5.43 64.63
N LYS A 888 -25.27 5.70 65.36
CA LYS A 888 -26.64 5.24 65.04
C LYS A 888 -26.70 3.76 64.60
N ASN A 889 -26.00 2.87 65.34
CA ASN A 889 -25.87 1.43 65.06
C ASN A 889 -25.11 1.02 63.78
N ILE A 890 -24.29 1.88 63.18
CA ILE A 890 -23.36 1.56 62.07
C ILE A 890 -21.92 1.72 62.58
N LYS A 891 -21.05 0.73 62.30
CA LYS A 891 -19.61 0.81 62.59
C LYS A 891 -18.88 1.61 61.51
N ILE A 892 -17.96 2.47 61.90
CA ILE A 892 -17.17 3.30 60.98
C ILE A 892 -15.69 3.11 61.31
N VAL A 893 -14.89 2.84 60.27
CA VAL A 893 -13.44 2.82 60.29
C VAL A 893 -12.96 3.91 59.34
N SER A 894 -12.14 4.84 59.84
CA SER A 894 -11.53 5.90 59.04
C SER A 894 -10.07 6.05 59.48
N GLN A 895 -9.12 5.64 58.63
CA GLN A 895 -7.69 5.64 58.99
C GLN A 895 -6.80 6.10 57.83
N TYR A 896 -5.71 6.79 58.18
CA TYR A 896 -4.60 7.07 57.27
C TYR A 896 -3.59 5.91 57.30
N LEU A 897 -3.10 5.51 56.12
CA LEU A 897 -2.09 4.48 55.92
C LEU A 897 -0.95 5.04 55.06
N GLU A 898 0.29 4.72 55.38
CA GLU A 898 1.45 5.26 54.64
C GLU A 898 1.81 4.43 53.39
N ASP A 899 2.16 5.14 52.31
CA ASP A 899 2.76 4.61 51.07
C ASP A 899 2.01 3.45 50.37
N LEU A 900 0.67 3.49 50.38
CA LEU A 900 -0.18 2.53 49.68
C LEU A 900 -0.75 3.13 48.40
N ASP A 901 -0.74 2.33 47.32
CA ASP A 901 -1.51 2.68 46.13
C ASP A 901 -2.99 2.31 46.27
N THR A 902 -3.80 2.81 45.34
CA THR A 902 -5.24 2.59 45.30
C THR A 902 -5.63 1.11 45.33
N LYS A 903 -4.83 0.23 44.70
CA LYS A 903 -5.10 -1.21 44.68
C LYS A 903 -4.88 -1.82 46.06
N SER A 904 -3.74 -1.53 46.69
CA SER A 904 -3.43 -1.99 48.04
C SER A 904 -4.44 -1.44 49.06
N LEU A 905 -4.86 -0.17 48.92
CA LEU A 905 -5.92 0.43 49.74
C LEU A 905 -7.27 -0.24 49.58
N ALA A 906 -7.65 -0.63 48.35
CA ALA A 906 -8.90 -1.33 48.08
C ALA A 906 -8.89 -2.74 48.70
N ASP A 907 -7.81 -3.49 48.48
CA ASP A 907 -7.62 -4.82 49.06
C ASP A 907 -7.66 -4.76 50.60
N PHE A 908 -7.07 -3.72 51.19
CA PHE A 908 -7.09 -3.50 52.65
C PHE A 908 -8.49 -3.10 53.15
N ALA A 909 -9.18 -2.22 52.43
CA ALA A 909 -10.54 -1.80 52.76
C ALA A 909 -11.53 -2.98 52.73
N ASP A 910 -11.37 -3.89 51.78
CA ASP A 910 -12.22 -5.08 51.67
C ASP A 910 -11.95 -6.08 52.81
N ARG A 911 -10.69 -6.32 53.18
CA ARG A 911 -10.35 -7.15 54.37
C ARG A 911 -10.91 -6.58 55.66
N LEU A 912 -10.81 -5.26 55.85
CA LEU A 912 -11.39 -4.58 57.02
C LEU A 912 -12.92 -4.68 57.00
N LYS A 913 -13.56 -4.50 55.84
CA LYS A 913 -15.01 -4.64 55.65
C LYS A 913 -15.50 -6.04 56.03
N GLU A 914 -14.80 -7.10 55.61
CA GLU A 914 -15.12 -8.48 55.98
C GLU A 914 -15.06 -8.71 57.51
N LYS A 915 -14.06 -8.13 58.18
CA LYS A 915 -13.88 -8.29 59.63
C LYS A 915 -14.90 -7.52 60.47
N ILE A 916 -15.28 -6.30 60.06
CA ILE A 916 -16.27 -5.50 60.82
C ILE A 916 -17.71 -5.99 60.64
N LYS A 917 -17.96 -6.82 59.61
CA LYS A 917 -19.24 -7.46 59.19
C LYS A 917 -20.36 -6.51 58.74
N SER A 918 -20.52 -5.38 59.41
CA SER A 918 -21.54 -4.35 59.11
C SER A 918 -20.94 -2.99 59.45
N GLY A 919 -20.78 -2.12 58.46
CA GLY A 919 -20.15 -0.82 58.63
C GLY A 919 -19.62 -0.16 57.36
N ILE A 920 -18.86 0.91 57.56
CA ILE A 920 -18.26 1.76 56.53
C ILE A 920 -16.76 1.84 56.79
N VAL A 921 -15.95 1.59 55.77
CA VAL A 921 -14.50 1.68 55.80
C VAL A 921 -14.05 2.80 54.87
N VAL A 922 -13.30 3.75 55.40
CA VAL A 922 -12.64 4.81 54.64
C VAL A 922 -11.15 4.76 54.93
N LEU A 923 -10.33 4.62 53.91
CA LEU A 923 -8.87 4.61 54.06
C LEU A 923 -8.26 5.65 53.15
N GLY A 924 -7.23 6.34 53.62
CA GLY A 924 -6.43 7.24 52.80
C GLY A 924 -4.95 6.91 52.86
N SER A 925 -4.21 7.20 51.79
CA SER A 925 -2.76 7.13 51.75
C SER A 925 -2.17 8.25 50.90
N ILE A 926 -0.92 8.62 51.18
CA ILE A 926 -0.15 9.50 50.31
C ILE A 926 0.95 8.65 49.67
N LYS A 927 0.90 8.54 48.34
CA LYS A 927 1.93 7.86 47.54
C LYS A 927 2.47 8.85 46.52
N GLU A 928 3.79 8.99 46.46
CA GLU A 928 4.47 9.95 45.57
C GLU A 928 3.88 11.38 45.66
N ASN A 929 3.63 11.84 46.89
CA ASN A 929 3.06 13.17 47.19
C ASN A 929 1.63 13.41 46.65
N LYS A 930 0.89 12.35 46.33
CA LYS A 930 -0.52 12.41 45.92
C LYS A 930 -1.42 11.74 46.95
N PRO A 931 -2.41 12.44 47.54
CA PRO A 931 -3.39 11.83 48.42
C PRO A 931 -4.37 10.97 47.61
N LEU A 932 -4.53 9.74 48.05
CA LEU A 932 -5.41 8.71 47.53
C LEU A 932 -6.34 8.26 48.66
N PHE A 933 -7.57 7.87 48.32
CA PHE A 933 -8.48 7.30 49.31
C PHE A 933 -9.47 6.32 48.68
N VAL A 934 -9.98 5.42 49.52
CA VAL A 934 -10.98 4.41 49.19
C VAL A 934 -12.09 4.43 50.24
N VAL A 935 -13.33 4.26 49.79
CA VAL A 935 -14.54 4.16 50.59
C VAL A 935 -15.24 2.85 50.24
N SER A 936 -15.45 1.98 51.23
CA SER A 936 -16.09 0.67 51.06
C SER A 936 -17.20 0.50 52.10
N LEU A 937 -18.42 0.17 51.67
CA LEU A 937 -19.60 -0.02 52.52
C LEU A 937 -20.08 -1.47 52.46
N THR A 938 -20.61 -1.98 53.57
CA THR A 938 -21.36 -3.23 53.61
C THR A 938 -22.78 -3.05 53.05
N GLY A 939 -23.41 -4.14 52.60
CA GLY A 939 -24.73 -4.11 51.96
C GLY A 939 -25.83 -3.49 52.84
N ASP A 940 -25.81 -3.77 54.14
CA ASP A 940 -26.77 -3.23 55.12
C ASP A 940 -26.62 -1.70 55.31
N ALA A 941 -25.42 -1.14 55.11
CA ALA A 941 -25.20 0.29 55.13
C ALA A 941 -25.77 0.96 53.86
N VAL A 942 -25.69 0.28 52.71
CA VAL A 942 -26.27 0.74 51.44
C VAL A 942 -27.81 0.67 51.48
N GLU A 943 -28.38 -0.38 52.05
CA GLU A 943 -29.83 -0.53 52.24
C GLU A 943 -30.43 0.56 53.14
N LYS A 944 -29.66 1.05 54.12
CA LYS A 944 -30.02 2.22 54.97
C LYS A 944 -29.92 3.57 54.23
N GLY A 945 -29.68 3.56 52.92
CA GLY A 945 -29.67 4.74 52.06
C GLY A 945 -28.32 5.44 51.90
N LEU A 946 -27.23 4.87 52.43
CA LEU A 946 -25.89 5.44 52.28
C LEU A 946 -25.26 5.05 50.94
N ASN A 947 -24.36 5.90 50.44
CA ASN A 947 -23.74 5.73 49.12
C ASN A 947 -22.25 6.09 49.17
N ALA A 948 -21.39 5.12 48.85
CA ALA A 948 -19.93 5.28 48.81
C ALA A 948 -19.50 6.46 47.93
N GLY A 949 -20.14 6.61 46.76
CA GLY A 949 -19.84 7.68 45.80
C GLY A 949 -20.14 9.08 46.34
N LEU A 950 -21.17 9.24 47.17
CA LEU A 950 -21.46 10.54 47.80
C LEU A 950 -20.44 10.88 48.89
N ILE A 951 -20.07 9.88 49.71
CA ILE A 951 -19.05 10.03 50.75
C ILE A 951 -17.69 10.35 50.11
N ALA A 952 -17.32 9.64 49.04
CA ALA A 952 -16.09 9.89 48.31
C ALA A 952 -16.05 11.28 47.66
N LYS A 953 -17.19 11.81 47.21
CA LYS A 953 -17.27 13.16 46.64
C LYS A 953 -17.01 14.24 47.69
N GLU A 954 -17.58 14.10 48.89
CA GLU A 954 -17.34 15.02 50.02
C GLU A 954 -15.86 14.98 50.48
N ILE A 955 -15.26 13.79 50.59
CA ILE A 955 -13.84 13.63 50.93
C ILE A 955 -12.95 14.25 49.83
N GLY A 956 -13.28 13.98 48.56
CA GLY A 956 -12.56 14.56 47.42
C GLY A 956 -12.55 16.08 47.45
N ASN A 957 -13.68 16.72 47.76
CA ASN A 957 -13.76 18.18 47.86
C ASN A 957 -12.83 18.75 48.96
N LEU A 958 -12.71 18.07 50.10
CA LEU A 958 -11.86 18.50 51.21
C LEU A 958 -10.36 18.46 50.88
N ILE A 959 -9.94 17.54 50.01
CA ILE A 959 -8.53 17.37 49.60
C ILE A 959 -8.20 18.00 48.23
N ALA A 960 -9.05 18.92 47.76
CA ALA A 960 -8.94 19.57 46.44
C ALA A 960 -8.84 18.54 45.29
N GLY A 961 -9.69 17.52 45.35
CA GLY A 961 -9.68 16.34 44.51
C GLY A 961 -11.06 15.90 44.03
N THR A 962 -11.11 14.71 43.44
CA THR A 962 -12.35 14.09 42.96
C THR A 962 -12.44 12.66 43.49
N GLY A 963 -13.62 12.28 43.97
CA GLY A 963 -13.95 10.91 44.34
C GLY A 963 -15.24 10.46 43.67
N GLY A 964 -15.30 9.19 43.27
CA GLY A 964 -16.44 8.62 42.57
C GLY A 964 -16.45 7.11 42.60
N GLY A 965 -17.65 6.52 42.46
CA GLY A 965 -17.81 5.07 42.50
C GLY A 965 -19.26 4.62 42.53
N ARG A 966 -19.43 3.33 42.80
CA ARG A 966 -20.73 2.66 42.97
C ARG A 966 -21.28 2.93 44.37
N LYS A 967 -22.48 2.41 44.66
CA LYS A 967 -23.14 2.62 45.97
C LYS A 967 -22.38 1.94 47.13
N ASP A 968 -21.74 0.82 46.84
CA ASP A 968 -21.00 -0.05 47.77
C ASP A 968 -19.49 0.28 47.86
N PHE A 969 -18.90 0.82 46.79
CA PHE A 969 -17.47 1.09 46.72
C PHE A 969 -17.16 2.33 45.89
N ALA A 970 -16.27 3.19 46.40
CA ALA A 970 -15.77 4.36 45.71
C ALA A 970 -14.30 4.64 46.02
N GLN A 971 -13.64 5.33 45.09
CA GLN A 971 -12.24 5.70 45.23
C GLN A 971 -12.05 7.13 44.76
N GLY A 972 -10.97 7.76 45.21
CA GLY A 972 -10.64 9.11 44.79
C GLY A 972 -9.23 9.51 45.11
N GLY A 973 -8.87 10.71 44.67
CA GLY A 973 -7.58 11.30 44.94
C GLY A 973 -7.63 12.82 44.79
N GLY A 974 -6.64 13.49 45.36
CA GLY A 974 -6.58 14.95 45.43
C GLY A 974 -5.23 15.53 45.11
N LYS A 975 -5.12 16.85 45.27
CA LYS A 975 -3.88 17.61 45.03
C LYS A 975 -3.22 18.09 46.32
N ASP A 976 -3.93 18.05 47.44
CA ASP A 976 -3.47 18.60 48.72
C ASP A 976 -3.25 17.47 49.75
N PRO A 977 -2.03 16.92 49.85
CA PRO A 977 -1.72 15.82 50.78
C PRO A 977 -1.89 16.23 52.25
N GLY A 978 -1.64 17.49 52.61
CA GLY A 978 -1.71 17.98 53.98
C GLY A 978 -3.14 18.02 54.56
N LYS A 979 -4.17 17.90 53.71
CA LYS A 979 -5.58 17.90 54.15
C LYS A 979 -6.19 16.51 54.29
N LEU A 980 -5.51 15.45 53.86
CA LEU A 980 -6.09 14.10 53.82
C LEU A 980 -6.45 13.59 55.22
N GLU A 981 -5.56 13.72 56.19
CA GLU A 981 -5.80 13.29 57.57
C GLU A 981 -6.99 14.05 58.20
N SER A 982 -7.01 15.38 58.05
CA SER A 982 -8.14 16.21 58.50
C SER A 982 -9.48 15.89 57.80
N ALA A 983 -9.43 15.39 56.56
CA ALA A 983 -10.62 14.97 55.82
C ALA A 983 -11.14 13.62 56.34
N LEU A 984 -10.24 12.70 56.69
CA LEU A 984 -10.57 11.40 57.29
C LEU A 984 -11.16 11.54 58.69
N GLU A 985 -10.72 12.51 59.48
CA GLU A 985 -11.30 12.81 60.81
C GLU A 985 -12.75 13.30 60.74
N LYS A 986 -13.12 13.99 59.65
CA LYS A 986 -14.48 14.53 59.42
C LYS A 986 -15.47 13.50 58.86
N VAL A 987 -15.01 12.30 58.51
CA VAL A 987 -15.86 11.22 57.95
C VAL A 987 -17.07 10.88 58.84
N PRO A 988 -16.94 10.73 60.18
CA PRO A 988 -18.07 10.59 61.10
C PRO A 988 -19.15 11.68 60.96
N GLU A 989 -18.75 12.95 60.82
CA GLU A 989 -19.66 14.08 60.70
C GLU A 989 -20.38 14.10 59.34
N ILE A 990 -19.64 13.78 58.27
CA ILE A 990 -20.18 13.65 56.90
C ILE A 990 -21.26 12.56 56.88
N ILE A 991 -20.99 11.41 57.49
CA ILE A 991 -21.94 10.30 57.58
C ILE A 991 -23.17 10.68 58.41
N SER A 992 -22.99 11.38 59.55
CA SER A 992 -24.11 11.84 60.38
C SER A 992 -25.02 12.84 59.66
N LYS A 993 -24.45 13.78 58.87
CA LYS A 993 -25.20 14.73 58.04
C LYS A 993 -26.00 14.01 56.95
N LEU A 994 -25.40 13.03 56.28
CA LEU A 994 -26.07 12.24 55.24
C LEU A 994 -27.23 11.41 55.81
N LEU A 995 -27.05 10.80 56.99
CA LEU A 995 -28.12 10.06 57.68
C LEU A 995 -29.29 10.96 58.11
N THR A 996 -29.02 12.20 58.51
CA THR A 996 -30.06 13.15 58.97
C THR A 996 -30.88 13.71 57.80
N ARG A 997 -30.24 13.91 56.64
CA ARG A 997 -30.93 14.27 55.38
C ARG A 997 -31.89 13.18 54.89
N ILE A 998 -31.59 11.91 55.17
CA ILE A 998 -32.42 10.76 54.80
C ILE A 998 -33.65 10.62 55.73
N THR A 999 -33.61 11.14 56.97
CA THR A 999 -34.73 11.07 57.93
C THR A 999 -35.74 12.22 57.82
N GLN A 1000 -35.44 13.25 57.00
CA GLN A 1000 -36.32 14.40 56.73
C GLN A 1000 -37.00 14.35 55.34
N ILE A 1001 -36.77 13.28 54.57
CA ILE A 1001 -37.45 12.92 53.33
C ILE A 1001 -38.27 11.67 53.63
#